data_AF-A0A409WN23-F1
#
_entry.id   AF-A0A409WN23-F1
#
_cell.length_a   1.000
_cell.length_b   1.000
_cell.length_c   1.000
_cell.angle_alpha   90.00
_cell.angle_beta   90.00
_cell.angle_gamma   90.00
#
_symmetry.space_group_name_H-M   'P 1'
#
loop_
_entity.id
_entity.type
_entity.pdbx_description
1 polymer ?
#
loop_
_entity_poly.entity_id
_entity_poly.type
_entity_poly.pdbx_seq_one_letter_code
_entity_poly.pdbx_strand_id
1 'polypeptide(L)'
;MPSTHTAIATVSKGHFDAIQVSTESPGEGEVLVKVEYASMIAFDTYVTDRGFYVNEYPLILGFSGAGTIASLGPGVQDLKVGDRVTAFGYGASRNKSLQEYTIQPVEVVAKIPDSLPLAEASTIPDNFVTAFYTLFNQLGLPHPTSFPALVSPPLAETPILIYGAGSTAGIYAVQLLNLAGYKRVIVTASKKHHEYLHSLGATHTFDYSSPTLVEDVGKAVGGDGKVLLAVDCITAESTLKLLSSIVSPLGKVALLLPIKEGGTVTNNHDQALWMDYHEERSPFPKETAVLGVKTFNYREDNYLNKNLMPKILPSLLESGQIKPSRVRLLDQGTFKERVGTGLDLLRSNKISAQLYQASAQETRFPHFDKILIANRGEIACRVIRTAKKLGIKTVAVYSDADRDSLHVHMADEAYCIGPAPSSESYLKMEKIIDVCHRSGAQAVHPGYGFLSENAAFSKRLAEDGIVFIGPPASAIVSMGSKSESKNIMLNAGVPCVPGYHGENQDPEFLFAEAQKIGFPVLIKAIHGGGGKGMRTVSTPTSVAFQEALSSAKRESLKAFGNDTVLVEKYIETPRHIEVQVFADTLGGVVSLWERDCSVQRRNQKIIEEAPAPGLSPELRADLGAKAIAAAKAVNYVGAGTVEFIFDNDTTNFYFMEMNTRLQVEHPVTEMITGLDLVEWQLEVAAGNPLPLSQSSIPMVGHAFEARIYAENPRNNFLPDSGTLLYLSTPKPTHIFAPTYPLAKSAGSASPGSPLGPSASYNAALQIMPSLRIEQGFNQGASIGVFYDPMIAKVVVHGRDRTEALRMLRRALDDYHVVGVSTNVEFLRTLAGNKAFINEEVETGFIPKHFNKLFPPLAVPGTEIFARAALFVALRDQSRLKPSPATPWTSLTSRRFGGDRYERIINIQTENMTNETTVNVVQISAGLYTIVVETERGPVKFSSVTAQLLDQTTLSATLDSNNSRTTIVSQLPHPAIPASQSPATMERLHVFSEGQKVTLILPSPNWLLSLGGDLSAEGALKAPMPSLIVELRVKAGDRVEKGQAVVVIESMKTETVLRADATGTVKSVNCKAGEMVEEGRELVDIEADEP
;
A
#
# COMPACT_ATOMS: atom_id res chain seq x y z
N MET A 1 -2.95 -29.37 24.97
CA MET A 1 -2.55 -30.58 24.20
C MET A 1 -1.03 -30.64 24.20
N PRO A 2 -0.43 -31.78 24.56
CA PRO A 2 1.01 -31.90 24.71
C PRO A 2 1.69 -32.13 23.35
N SER A 3 2.98 -31.81 23.28
CA SER A 3 3.76 -31.48 22.09
C SER A 3 4.00 -32.58 21.09
N THR A 4 3.59 -32.35 19.83
CA THR A 4 4.14 -33.07 18.69
C THR A 4 5.47 -32.41 18.31
N HIS A 5 6.55 -32.90 18.92
CA HIS A 5 7.92 -32.45 18.74
C HIS A 5 8.35 -32.54 17.26
N THR A 6 8.47 -31.39 16.59
CA THR A 6 9.12 -31.26 15.27
C THR A 6 10.50 -30.66 15.50
N ALA A 7 11.57 -31.29 15.03
CA ALA A 7 12.91 -30.71 15.07
C ALA A 7 12.99 -29.42 14.23
N ILE A 8 13.63 -28.37 14.77
CA ILE A 8 13.80 -27.07 14.11
C ILE A 8 15.28 -26.88 13.82
N ALA A 9 15.65 -26.52 12.58
CA ALA A 9 17.05 -26.28 12.20
C ALA A 9 17.31 -24.78 11.96
N THR A 10 18.46 -24.29 12.42
CA THR A 10 18.89 -22.89 12.23
C THR A 10 20.03 -22.79 11.21
N VAL A 11 20.04 -21.71 10.42
CA VAL A 11 21.13 -21.42 9.47
C VAL A 11 22.31 -20.77 10.22
N SER A 12 23.53 -21.28 10.03
CA SER A 12 24.75 -20.80 10.74
C SER A 12 25.28 -19.43 10.30
N LYS A 13 24.76 -18.81 9.23
CA LYS A 13 25.38 -17.64 8.56
C LYS A 13 25.31 -16.28 9.29
N GLY A 14 25.30 -16.24 10.62
CA GLY A 14 25.47 -15.00 11.39
C GLY A 14 26.86 -14.91 12.00
N HIS A 15 27.55 -13.77 11.90
CA HIS A 15 28.73 -13.51 12.73
C HIS A 15 28.32 -13.55 14.21
N PHE A 16 28.98 -14.41 14.99
CA PHE A 16 28.81 -14.49 16.43
C PHE A 16 29.66 -13.39 17.06
N ASP A 17 29.04 -12.39 17.70
CA ASP A 17 29.71 -11.44 18.61
C ASP A 17 30.02 -12.12 19.95
N ALA A 18 30.71 -13.25 19.85
CA ALA A 18 31.05 -14.14 20.94
C ALA A 18 32.55 -14.35 20.97
N ILE A 19 33.10 -14.53 22.17
CA ILE A 19 34.52 -14.82 22.39
C ILE A 19 34.98 -15.92 21.42
N GLN A 20 35.73 -15.56 20.37
CA GLN A 20 36.37 -16.53 19.49
C GLN A 20 37.44 -17.26 20.29
N VAL A 21 37.27 -18.56 20.44
CA VAL A 21 38.26 -19.43 21.08
C VAL A 21 38.93 -20.19 19.95
N SER A 22 40.26 -20.22 19.93
CA SER A 22 40.98 -21.02 18.95
C SER A 22 40.58 -22.49 19.07
N THR A 23 40.08 -23.08 17.98
CA THR A 23 39.80 -24.51 17.92
C THR A 23 41.11 -25.27 17.72
N GLU A 24 41.42 -26.21 18.61
CA GLU A 24 42.63 -27.05 18.49
C GLU A 24 42.50 -28.07 17.34
N SER A 25 43.60 -28.76 17.00
CA SER A 25 43.56 -29.90 16.08
C SER A 25 42.93 -31.14 16.75
N PRO A 26 42.18 -31.98 16.01
CA PRO A 26 41.57 -33.19 16.56
C PRO A 26 42.62 -34.23 17.00
N GLY A 27 42.37 -34.88 18.14
CA GLY A 27 43.20 -35.95 18.71
C GLY A 27 42.94 -37.34 18.11
N GLU A 28 43.53 -38.38 18.70
CA GLU A 28 43.36 -39.76 18.22
C GLU A 28 41.87 -40.18 18.23
N GLY A 29 41.36 -40.68 17.11
CA GLY A 29 39.95 -41.08 16.96
C GLY A 29 38.94 -39.93 16.85
N GLU A 30 39.40 -38.68 16.75
CA GLU A 30 38.54 -37.49 16.66
C GLU A 30 38.53 -36.87 15.26
N VAL A 31 37.48 -36.12 14.96
CA VAL A 31 37.34 -35.32 13.74
C VAL A 31 36.95 -33.88 14.06
N LEU A 32 37.39 -32.95 13.23
CA LEU A 32 36.92 -31.57 13.27
C LEU A 32 35.80 -31.41 12.24
N VAL A 33 34.61 -31.03 12.71
CA VAL A 33 33.43 -30.79 11.86
C VAL A 33 33.19 -29.29 11.74
N LYS A 34 33.10 -28.79 10.51
CA LYS A 34 32.53 -27.47 10.23
C LYS A 34 31.01 -27.60 10.22
N VAL A 35 30.35 -26.98 11.19
CA VAL A 35 28.90 -27.06 11.38
C VAL A 35 28.22 -26.06 10.47
N GLU A 36 27.30 -26.53 9.64
CA GLU A 36 26.51 -25.65 8.75
C GLU A 36 25.07 -25.49 9.24
N TYR A 37 24.51 -26.54 9.85
CA TYR A 37 23.17 -26.57 10.43
C TYR A 37 23.20 -27.24 11.80
N ALA A 38 22.51 -26.64 12.76
CA ALA A 38 22.24 -27.24 14.07
C ALA A 38 20.73 -27.33 14.29
N SER A 39 20.26 -28.39 14.95
CA SER A 39 18.86 -28.58 15.26
C SER A 39 18.55 -28.52 16.75
N MET A 40 17.39 -27.95 17.06
CA MET A 40 16.86 -27.83 18.42
C MET A 40 15.65 -28.74 18.62
N ILE A 41 15.59 -29.36 19.79
CA ILE A 41 14.51 -30.20 20.31
C ILE A 41 13.99 -29.62 21.63
N ALA A 42 12.85 -30.10 22.12
CA ALA A 42 12.29 -29.58 23.39
C ALA A 42 13.23 -29.74 24.58
N PHE A 43 14.08 -30.78 24.60
CA PHE A 43 15.10 -30.94 25.63
C PHE A 43 16.11 -29.77 25.68
N ASP A 44 16.44 -29.14 24.54
CA ASP A 44 17.31 -27.96 24.47
C ASP A 44 16.72 -26.74 25.21
N THR A 45 15.39 -26.54 25.13
CA THR A 45 14.71 -25.40 25.78
C THR A 45 14.92 -25.40 27.29
N TYR A 46 14.93 -26.58 27.90
CA TYR A 46 15.04 -26.76 29.35
C TYR A 46 16.47 -26.56 29.88
N VAL A 47 17.47 -27.07 29.15
CA VAL A 47 18.89 -26.84 29.45
C VAL A 47 19.22 -25.34 29.41
N THR A 48 18.54 -24.60 28.53
CA THR A 48 18.66 -23.14 28.37
C THR A 48 17.96 -22.38 29.51
N ASP A 49 16.73 -22.75 29.89
CA ASP A 49 15.92 -22.05 30.91
C ASP A 49 16.46 -22.22 32.35
N ARG A 50 17.23 -23.27 32.63
CA ARG A 50 17.95 -23.43 33.92
C ARG A 50 19.28 -22.69 33.98
N GLY A 51 19.62 -21.91 32.95
CA GLY A 51 20.80 -21.06 32.93
C GLY A 51 22.14 -21.80 32.83
N PHE A 52 22.12 -23.12 32.60
CA PHE A 52 23.34 -23.94 32.60
C PHE A 52 24.35 -23.58 31.50
N TYR A 53 23.90 -22.97 30.39
CA TYR A 53 24.77 -22.69 29.23
C TYR A 53 24.73 -21.25 28.71
N VAL A 54 23.71 -20.45 29.07
CA VAL A 54 23.55 -19.07 28.56
C VAL A 54 24.41 -18.05 29.29
N ASN A 55 24.73 -18.30 30.57
CA ASN A 55 25.38 -17.30 31.43
C ASN A 55 26.91 -17.20 31.26
N GLU A 56 27.58 -18.18 30.64
CA GLU A 56 29.05 -18.23 30.58
C GLU A 56 29.68 -18.11 29.18
N TYR A 57 29.03 -18.61 28.11
CA TYR A 57 29.61 -18.60 26.76
C TYR A 57 28.53 -18.41 25.67
N PRO A 58 28.72 -17.54 24.65
CA PRO A 58 27.73 -17.40 23.59
C PRO A 58 27.86 -18.55 22.58
N LEU A 59 26.73 -19.20 22.26
CA LEU A 59 26.64 -20.63 21.92
C LEU A 59 25.85 -20.89 20.62
N ILE A 60 26.20 -21.90 19.81
CA ILE A 60 25.26 -22.49 18.83
C ILE A 60 24.31 -23.46 19.54
N LEU A 61 23.04 -23.12 19.71
CA LEU A 61 22.06 -23.97 20.40
C LEU A 61 21.60 -25.18 19.57
N GLY A 62 21.63 -26.37 20.18
CA GLY A 62 21.14 -27.65 19.64
C GLY A 62 22.04 -28.85 19.96
N PHE A 63 21.46 -30.00 20.36
CA PHE A 63 22.21 -31.24 20.63
C PHE A 63 22.69 -31.98 19.37
N SER A 64 22.18 -31.67 18.19
CA SER A 64 22.54 -32.32 16.91
C SER A 64 22.89 -31.30 15.84
N GLY A 65 23.73 -31.70 14.89
CA GLY A 65 24.19 -30.80 13.83
C GLY A 65 24.84 -31.52 12.66
N ALA A 66 24.80 -30.89 11.50
CA ALA A 66 25.31 -31.42 10.24
C ALA A 66 26.21 -30.41 9.53
N GLY A 67 27.20 -30.93 8.80
CA GLY A 67 28.18 -30.14 8.08
C GLY A 67 29.22 -31.00 7.38
N THR A 68 30.45 -30.49 7.34
CA THR A 68 31.55 -31.12 6.58
C THR A 68 32.79 -31.35 7.45
N ILE A 69 33.51 -32.44 7.19
CA ILE A 69 34.78 -32.73 7.89
C ILE A 69 35.84 -31.74 7.44
N ALA A 70 36.35 -30.93 8.38
CA ALA A 70 37.40 -29.94 8.15
C ALA A 70 38.81 -30.51 8.37
N SER A 71 38.99 -31.40 9.34
CA SER A 71 40.25 -32.13 9.55
C SER A 71 40.03 -33.44 10.31
N LEU A 72 41.02 -34.33 10.26
CA LEU A 72 41.00 -35.65 10.90
C LEU A 72 42.14 -35.76 11.90
N GLY A 73 41.86 -36.38 13.04
CA GLY A 73 42.88 -36.78 13.98
C GLY A 73 43.51 -38.13 13.61
N PRO A 74 44.62 -38.51 14.26
CA PRO A 74 45.26 -39.81 14.05
C PRO A 74 44.29 -40.99 14.27
N GLY A 75 44.42 -42.06 13.48
CA GLY A 75 43.64 -43.29 13.67
C GLY A 75 42.23 -43.32 13.02
N VAL A 76 41.75 -42.21 12.45
CA VAL A 76 40.48 -42.18 11.69
C VAL A 76 40.69 -42.69 10.27
N GLN A 77 40.05 -43.81 9.90
CA GLN A 77 40.22 -44.46 8.59
C GLN A 77 38.99 -44.34 7.66
N ASP A 78 37.78 -44.28 8.23
CA ASP A 78 36.52 -44.39 7.47
C ASP A 78 35.92 -43.05 7.02
N LEU A 79 36.59 -41.93 7.33
CA LEU A 79 36.17 -40.57 6.95
C LEU A 79 37.32 -39.84 6.24
N LYS A 80 36.99 -38.93 5.33
CA LYS A 80 37.94 -38.02 4.68
C LYS A 80 37.53 -36.55 4.83
N VAL A 81 38.49 -35.64 4.73
CA VAL A 81 38.22 -34.20 4.66
C VAL A 81 37.26 -33.90 3.52
N GLY A 82 36.25 -33.08 3.79
CA GLY A 82 35.15 -32.76 2.87
C GLY A 82 33.98 -33.74 2.90
N ASP A 83 34.08 -34.88 3.58
CA ASP A 83 32.91 -35.75 3.78
C ASP A 83 31.80 -34.99 4.51
N ARG A 84 30.57 -35.20 4.03
CA ARG A 84 29.36 -34.66 4.65
C ARG A 84 28.94 -35.58 5.79
N VAL A 85 28.68 -34.98 6.96
CA VAL A 85 28.38 -35.72 8.19
C VAL A 85 27.27 -35.07 9.00
N THR A 86 26.63 -35.89 9.83
CA THR A 86 25.76 -35.45 10.93
C THR A 86 26.27 -36.06 12.24
N ALA A 87 26.09 -35.37 13.36
CA ALA A 87 26.63 -35.80 14.66
C ALA A 87 25.58 -35.71 15.77
N PHE A 88 25.57 -36.73 16.63
CA PHE A 88 24.76 -36.79 17.84
C PHE A 88 25.54 -36.24 19.04
N GLY A 89 24.90 -35.40 19.86
CA GLY A 89 25.46 -34.96 21.13
C GLY A 89 26.61 -33.98 20.96
N TYR A 90 26.30 -32.76 20.52
CA TYR A 90 27.20 -31.59 20.60
C TYR A 90 27.51 -31.21 22.07
N GLY A 91 28.13 -32.11 22.85
CA GLY A 91 28.46 -31.91 24.26
C GLY A 91 29.74 -32.63 24.72
N ALA A 92 30.47 -31.96 25.63
CA ALA A 92 31.72 -32.37 26.30
C ALA A 92 32.82 -32.95 25.39
N SER A 93 33.16 -32.26 24.30
CA SER A 93 34.47 -32.45 23.66
C SER A 93 35.51 -31.49 24.23
N ARG A 94 36.80 -31.88 24.13
CA ARG A 94 37.95 -31.18 24.73
C ARG A 94 38.00 -29.68 24.43
N ASN A 95 37.44 -29.25 23.30
CA ASN A 95 37.55 -27.87 22.82
C ASN A 95 36.23 -27.30 22.30
N LYS A 96 35.22 -27.27 23.17
CA LYS A 96 34.01 -26.45 23.00
C LYS A 96 33.13 -26.94 21.86
N SER A 97 32.39 -28.01 22.17
CA SER A 97 31.11 -28.26 21.55
C SER A 97 30.36 -26.94 21.42
N LEU A 98 29.72 -26.67 20.28
CA LEU A 98 28.77 -25.56 20.05
C LEU A 98 29.36 -24.26 19.43
N GLN A 99 30.36 -24.40 18.55
CA GLN A 99 30.94 -23.35 17.67
C GLN A 99 30.83 -23.72 16.17
N GLU A 100 31.15 -22.80 15.26
CA GLU A 100 31.20 -23.07 13.80
C GLU A 100 32.09 -24.28 13.46
N TYR A 101 33.13 -24.51 14.26
CA TYR A 101 33.99 -25.69 14.18
C TYR A 101 33.99 -26.42 15.52
N THR A 102 33.68 -27.71 15.51
CA THR A 102 33.69 -28.54 16.73
C THR A 102 34.52 -29.81 16.52
N ILE A 103 35.25 -30.22 17.56
CA ILE A 103 35.84 -31.55 17.60
C ILE A 103 34.77 -32.54 18.09
N GLN A 104 34.65 -33.68 17.41
CA GLN A 104 33.76 -34.78 17.78
C GLN A 104 34.50 -36.13 17.71
N PRO A 105 34.27 -37.05 18.65
CA PRO A 105 34.69 -38.44 18.52
C PRO A 105 34.04 -39.08 17.29
N VAL A 106 34.75 -39.95 16.57
CA VAL A 106 34.20 -40.61 15.37
C VAL A 106 32.97 -41.47 15.68
N GLU A 107 32.82 -41.96 16.91
CA GLU A 107 31.73 -42.83 17.35
C GLU A 107 30.36 -42.13 17.38
N VAL A 108 30.33 -40.80 17.42
CA VAL A 108 29.08 -40.02 17.44
C VAL A 108 28.77 -39.35 16.09
N VAL A 109 29.61 -39.62 15.08
CA VAL A 109 29.51 -39.04 13.75
C VAL A 109 28.99 -40.08 12.76
N ALA A 110 28.03 -39.69 11.94
CA ALA A 110 27.49 -40.49 10.85
C ALA A 110 27.73 -39.80 9.51
N LYS A 111 28.31 -40.52 8.56
CA LYS A 111 28.41 -40.07 7.17
C LYS A 111 27.02 -40.04 6.54
N ILE A 112 26.76 -39.01 5.73
CA ILE A 112 25.48 -38.83 5.03
C ILE A 112 25.67 -38.85 3.51
N PRO A 113 24.69 -39.33 2.74
CA PRO A 113 24.77 -39.33 1.28
C PRO A 113 24.60 -37.92 0.71
N ASP A 114 25.14 -37.68 -0.49
CA ASP A 114 25.05 -36.37 -1.13
C ASP A 114 23.61 -35.92 -1.44
N SER A 115 22.71 -36.89 -1.63
CA SER A 115 21.29 -36.66 -1.86
C SER A 115 20.54 -36.11 -0.66
N LEU A 116 21.06 -36.24 0.56
CA LEU A 116 20.39 -35.79 1.78
C LEU A 116 20.80 -34.35 2.13
N PRO A 117 19.89 -33.37 2.16
CA PRO A 117 20.24 -31.99 2.53
C PRO A 117 20.78 -31.90 3.96
N LEU A 118 21.79 -31.04 4.20
CA LEU A 118 22.41 -30.86 5.52
C LEU A 118 21.40 -30.41 6.60
N ALA A 119 20.43 -29.57 6.20
CA ALA A 119 19.33 -29.17 7.07
C ALA A 119 18.53 -30.37 7.60
N GLU A 120 18.15 -31.30 6.72
CA GLU A 120 17.45 -32.53 7.08
C GLU A 120 18.31 -33.45 7.92
N ALA A 121 19.57 -33.63 7.51
CA ALA A 121 20.55 -34.44 8.21
C ALA A 121 20.77 -33.98 9.67
N SER A 122 20.70 -32.68 9.96
CA SER A 122 20.92 -32.13 11.31
C SER A 122 19.86 -32.56 12.33
N THR A 123 18.68 -33.00 11.87
CA THR A 123 17.53 -33.36 12.73
C THR A 123 17.44 -34.85 13.10
N ILE A 124 18.29 -35.67 12.47
CA ILE A 124 18.23 -37.13 12.54
C ILE A 124 18.80 -37.68 13.85
N PRO A 125 20.04 -37.32 14.26
CA PRO A 125 20.82 -38.13 15.19
C PRO A 125 20.13 -38.36 16.54
N ASP A 126 19.69 -37.30 17.20
CA ASP A 126 19.12 -37.40 18.55
C ASP A 126 17.84 -38.25 18.62
N ASN A 127 16.84 -37.92 17.82
CA ASN A 127 15.56 -38.63 17.83
C ASN A 127 15.71 -40.05 17.27
N PHE A 128 16.63 -40.28 16.34
CA PHE A 128 16.93 -41.61 15.82
C PHE A 128 17.58 -42.49 16.88
N VAL A 129 18.64 -42.00 17.55
CA VAL A 129 19.33 -42.73 18.64
C VAL A 129 18.36 -42.99 19.79
N THR A 130 17.54 -41.99 20.15
CA THR A 130 16.50 -42.14 21.19
C THR A 130 15.51 -43.26 20.83
N ALA A 131 14.93 -43.23 19.63
CA ALA A 131 13.99 -44.25 19.20
C ALA A 131 14.65 -45.64 19.16
N PHE A 132 15.86 -45.73 18.60
CA PHE A 132 16.59 -46.98 18.47
C PHE A 132 16.91 -47.62 19.82
N TYR A 133 17.56 -46.84 20.70
CA TYR A 133 17.96 -47.32 22.02
C TYR A 133 16.75 -47.71 22.86
N THR A 134 15.67 -46.92 22.78
CA THR A 134 14.45 -47.22 23.54
C THR A 134 13.79 -48.52 23.09
N LEU A 135 13.68 -48.75 21.79
CA LEU A 135 13.04 -49.96 21.24
C LEU A 135 13.86 -51.22 21.54
N PHE A 136 15.14 -51.24 21.18
CA PHE A 136 15.93 -52.48 21.21
C PHE A 136 16.59 -52.74 22.55
N ASN A 137 16.98 -51.70 23.30
CA ASN A 137 17.63 -51.87 24.58
C ASN A 137 16.64 -51.78 25.75
N GLN A 138 15.83 -50.72 25.83
CA GLN A 138 14.97 -50.50 27.01
C GLN A 138 13.73 -51.41 27.01
N LEU A 139 12.95 -51.44 25.92
CA LEU A 139 11.84 -52.39 25.79
C LEU A 139 12.33 -53.85 25.69
N GLY A 140 13.59 -54.03 25.29
CA GLY A 140 14.24 -55.33 25.14
C GLY A 140 13.82 -56.07 23.87
N LEU A 141 13.49 -55.34 22.80
CA LEU A 141 13.23 -55.95 21.51
C LEU A 141 14.53 -56.51 20.92
N PRO A 142 14.54 -57.73 20.35
CA PRO A 142 15.75 -58.30 19.76
C PRO A 142 16.34 -57.40 18.67
N HIS A 143 17.65 -57.15 18.74
CA HIS A 143 18.35 -56.40 17.71
C HIS A 143 18.40 -57.21 16.40
N PRO A 144 17.95 -56.65 15.26
CA PRO A 144 18.07 -57.31 13.97
C PRO A 144 19.53 -57.49 13.57
N THR A 145 19.90 -58.63 12.95
CA THR A 145 21.25 -58.82 12.41
C THR A 145 21.54 -57.94 11.19
N SER A 146 20.49 -57.45 10.53
CA SER A 146 20.52 -56.48 9.44
C SER A 146 19.24 -55.63 9.46
N PHE A 147 19.30 -54.42 8.90
CA PHE A 147 18.12 -53.65 8.56
C PHE A 147 18.04 -53.51 7.02
N PRO A 148 16.91 -53.89 6.40
CA PRO A 148 15.73 -54.50 6.98
C PRO A 148 16.04 -55.91 7.49
N ALA A 149 15.26 -56.39 8.46
CA ALA A 149 15.41 -57.71 9.01
C ALA A 149 15.10 -58.77 7.95
N LEU A 150 16.02 -59.70 7.74
CA LEU A 150 15.83 -60.82 6.81
C LEU A 150 14.89 -61.90 7.37
N VAL A 151 14.72 -61.95 8.69
CA VAL A 151 13.89 -62.92 9.41
C VAL A 151 13.00 -62.17 10.40
N SER A 152 11.73 -62.57 10.49
CA SER A 152 10.80 -61.98 11.46
C SER A 152 11.28 -62.23 12.90
N PRO A 153 11.28 -61.19 13.77
CA PRO A 153 11.69 -61.35 15.15
C PRO A 153 10.67 -62.18 15.96
N PRO A 154 11.09 -62.76 17.10
CA PRO A 154 10.15 -63.25 18.10
C PRO A 154 9.12 -62.17 18.44
N LEU A 155 7.84 -62.56 18.55
CA LEU A 155 6.73 -61.63 18.81
C LEU A 155 6.48 -60.60 17.70
N ALA A 156 6.88 -60.86 16.44
CA ALA A 156 6.62 -59.96 15.30
C ALA A 156 5.14 -59.58 15.11
N GLU A 157 4.23 -60.48 15.50
CA GLU A 157 2.77 -60.30 15.43
C GLU A 157 2.18 -59.66 16.70
N THR A 158 3.00 -59.33 17.70
CA THR A 158 2.51 -58.67 18.92
C THR A 158 2.24 -57.19 18.62
N PRO A 159 1.03 -56.67 18.94
CA PRO A 159 0.73 -55.26 18.77
C PRO A 159 1.64 -54.37 19.62
N ILE A 160 2.30 -53.41 18.98
CA ILE A 160 3.12 -52.39 19.65
C ILE A 160 2.45 -51.03 19.45
N LEU A 161 2.15 -50.33 20.54
CA LEU A 161 1.54 -49.00 20.49
C LEU A 161 2.61 -47.91 20.54
N ILE A 162 2.63 -47.02 19.55
CA ILE A 162 3.39 -45.77 19.59
C ILE A 162 2.40 -44.62 19.81
N TYR A 163 2.37 -44.09 21.02
CA TYR A 163 1.56 -42.94 21.37
C TYR A 163 2.28 -41.64 21.01
N GLY A 164 1.63 -40.77 20.23
CA GLY A 164 2.25 -39.53 19.77
C GLY A 164 3.24 -39.71 18.61
N ALA A 165 2.94 -40.64 17.70
CA ALA A 165 3.80 -41.00 16.56
C ALA A 165 4.04 -39.88 15.54
N GLY A 166 3.28 -38.79 15.60
CA GLY A 166 3.51 -37.60 14.78
C GLY A 166 4.75 -36.77 15.18
N SER A 167 5.41 -37.12 16.29
CA SER A 167 6.70 -36.55 16.69
C SER A 167 7.87 -37.12 15.87
N THR A 168 9.00 -36.42 15.79
CA THR A 168 10.21 -36.90 15.11
C THR A 168 10.70 -38.24 15.66
N ALA A 169 10.73 -38.41 16.98
CA ALA A 169 11.09 -39.70 17.61
C ALA A 169 10.09 -40.81 17.27
N GLY A 170 8.78 -40.50 17.27
CA GLY A 170 7.73 -41.43 16.87
C GLY A 170 7.84 -41.88 15.41
N ILE A 171 8.17 -40.96 14.50
CA ILE A 171 8.42 -41.26 13.08
C ILE A 171 9.57 -42.25 12.92
N TYR A 172 10.67 -42.08 13.66
CA TYR A 172 11.78 -43.05 13.63
C TYR A 172 11.40 -44.38 14.28
N ALA A 173 10.64 -44.37 15.38
CA ALA A 173 10.18 -45.60 16.03
C ALA A 173 9.31 -46.46 15.08
N VAL A 174 8.40 -45.83 14.32
CA VAL A 174 7.58 -46.53 13.31
C VAL A 174 8.47 -47.17 12.23
N GLN A 175 9.41 -46.41 11.67
CA GLN A 175 10.30 -46.90 10.63
C GLN A 175 11.20 -48.04 11.15
N LEU A 176 11.78 -47.89 12.34
CA LEU A 176 12.66 -48.89 12.94
C LEU A 176 11.92 -50.20 13.26
N LEU A 177 10.69 -50.15 13.78
CA LEU A 177 9.89 -51.35 14.01
C LEU A 177 9.56 -52.07 12.69
N ASN A 178 9.16 -51.31 11.67
CA ASN A 178 8.87 -51.86 10.35
C ASN A 178 10.12 -52.50 9.73
N LEU A 179 11.26 -51.81 9.77
CA LEU A 179 12.54 -52.34 9.27
C LEU A 179 13.05 -53.52 10.10
N ALA A 180 12.73 -53.59 11.40
CA ALA A 180 13.04 -54.73 12.26
C ALA A 180 12.11 -55.94 12.06
N GLY A 181 11.08 -55.82 11.21
CA GLY A 181 10.18 -56.92 10.86
C GLY A 181 8.96 -57.08 11.78
N TYR A 182 8.62 -56.08 12.59
CA TYR A 182 7.36 -56.07 13.36
C TYR A 182 6.19 -55.69 12.47
N LYS A 183 5.12 -56.49 12.55
CA LYS A 183 4.00 -56.41 11.59
C LYS A 183 2.75 -55.74 12.14
N ARG A 184 2.69 -55.43 13.43
CA ARG A 184 1.52 -54.81 14.09
C ARG A 184 1.89 -53.55 14.87
N VAL A 185 2.33 -52.53 14.14
CA VAL A 185 2.62 -51.21 14.68
C VAL A 185 1.33 -50.38 14.70
N ILE A 186 0.79 -50.13 15.89
CA ILE A 186 -0.39 -49.30 16.12
C ILE A 186 0.07 -47.92 16.59
N VAL A 187 -0.48 -46.84 16.04
CA VAL A 187 0.01 -45.50 16.36
C VAL A 187 -1.11 -44.51 16.68
N THR A 188 -0.82 -43.55 17.55
CA THR A 188 -1.70 -42.38 17.77
C THR A 188 -1.03 -41.10 17.30
N ALA A 189 -1.76 -40.26 16.57
CA ALA A 189 -1.30 -38.96 16.08
C ALA A 189 -2.51 -38.10 15.68
N SER A 190 -2.34 -36.78 15.53
CA SER A 190 -3.38 -35.94 14.93
C SER A 190 -3.72 -36.45 13.52
N LYS A 191 -5.01 -36.40 13.13
CA LYS A 191 -5.52 -36.95 11.87
C LYS A 191 -4.71 -36.59 10.62
N LYS A 192 -4.13 -35.38 10.58
CA LYS A 192 -3.28 -34.91 9.46
C LYS A 192 -2.02 -35.74 9.21
N HIS A 193 -1.57 -36.55 10.18
CA HIS A 193 -0.37 -37.37 10.06
C HIS A 193 -0.66 -38.84 9.66
N HIS A 194 -1.92 -39.26 9.62
CA HIS A 194 -2.29 -40.66 9.47
C HIS A 194 -1.78 -41.28 8.16
N GLU A 195 -2.02 -40.63 7.02
CA GLU A 195 -1.57 -41.12 5.71
C GLU A 195 -0.04 -41.25 5.64
N TYR A 196 0.69 -40.26 6.17
CA TYR A 196 2.14 -40.29 6.21
C TYR A 196 2.66 -41.41 7.10
N LEU A 197 2.10 -41.61 8.30
CA LEU A 197 2.52 -42.69 9.20
C LEU A 197 2.24 -44.09 8.62
N HIS A 198 1.14 -44.26 7.88
CA HIS A 198 0.89 -45.48 7.11
C HIS A 198 2.00 -45.73 6.07
N SER A 199 2.43 -44.68 5.35
CA SER A 199 3.52 -44.79 4.38
C SER A 199 4.88 -45.19 4.98
N LEU A 200 5.03 -45.09 6.31
CA LEU A 200 6.24 -45.46 7.04
C LEU A 200 6.17 -46.85 7.70
N GLY A 201 5.01 -47.51 7.69
CA GLY A 201 4.83 -48.84 8.25
C GLY A 201 3.85 -48.94 9.42
N ALA A 202 3.11 -47.87 9.76
CA ALA A 202 2.01 -47.99 10.73
C ALA A 202 0.87 -48.84 10.14
N THR A 203 0.38 -49.81 10.89
CA THR A 203 -0.75 -50.67 10.49
C THR A 203 -2.11 -50.08 10.84
N HIS A 204 -2.19 -49.37 11.96
CA HIS A 204 -3.40 -48.68 12.41
C HIS A 204 -3.02 -47.30 12.92
N THR A 205 -3.79 -46.27 12.55
CA THR A 205 -3.59 -44.90 12.99
C THR A 205 -4.86 -44.41 13.69
N PHE A 206 -4.69 -43.76 14.85
CA PHE A 206 -5.80 -43.22 15.63
C PHE A 206 -5.57 -41.76 15.99
N ASP A 207 -6.64 -40.97 15.99
CA ASP A 207 -6.57 -39.60 16.50
C ASP A 207 -6.49 -39.64 18.03
N TYR A 208 -5.38 -39.16 18.60
CA TYR A 208 -5.21 -39.15 20.06
C TYR A 208 -6.23 -38.25 20.78
N SER A 209 -6.92 -37.36 20.04
CA SER A 209 -7.97 -36.50 20.57
C SER A 209 -9.36 -37.15 20.52
N SER A 210 -9.47 -38.35 19.92
CA SER A 210 -10.73 -39.08 19.82
C SER A 210 -11.27 -39.44 21.21
N PRO A 211 -12.55 -39.14 21.52
CA PRO A 211 -13.17 -39.55 22.78
C PRO A 211 -13.30 -41.07 22.90
N THR A 212 -13.26 -41.80 21.78
CA THR A 212 -13.34 -43.28 21.72
C THR A 212 -11.98 -43.96 21.58
N LEU A 213 -10.87 -43.22 21.72
CA LEU A 213 -9.52 -43.72 21.44
C LEU A 213 -9.20 -45.06 22.12
N VAL A 214 -9.53 -45.18 23.42
CA VAL A 214 -9.23 -46.39 24.20
C VAL A 214 -9.97 -47.61 23.64
N GLU A 215 -11.24 -47.44 23.28
CA GLU A 215 -12.07 -48.50 22.70
C GLU A 215 -11.57 -48.91 21.31
N ASP A 216 -11.21 -47.92 20.48
CA ASP A 216 -10.78 -48.16 19.10
C ASP A 216 -9.39 -48.82 19.04
N VAL A 217 -8.46 -48.41 19.91
CA VAL A 217 -7.19 -49.10 20.10
C VAL A 217 -7.43 -50.53 20.59
N GLY A 218 -8.32 -50.72 21.58
CA GLY A 218 -8.66 -52.05 22.09
C GLY A 218 -9.19 -52.99 21.01
N LYS A 219 -10.06 -52.50 20.12
CA LYS A 219 -10.56 -53.27 18.96
C LYS A 219 -9.45 -53.66 17.99
N ALA A 220 -8.50 -52.75 17.71
CA ALA A 220 -7.39 -53.02 16.79
C ALA A 220 -6.31 -53.94 17.38
N VAL A 221 -6.15 -53.98 18.70
CA VAL A 221 -5.31 -54.95 19.40
C VAL A 221 -5.95 -56.35 19.33
N GLY A 222 -7.25 -56.44 19.61
CA GLY A 222 -7.98 -57.70 19.72
C GLY A 222 -7.74 -58.40 21.07
N GLY A 223 -8.39 -59.54 21.31
CA GLY A 223 -8.27 -60.25 22.59
C GLY A 223 -8.90 -59.49 23.76
N ASP A 224 -8.15 -59.26 24.82
CA ASP A 224 -8.56 -58.47 26.00
C ASP A 224 -8.50 -56.94 25.75
N GLY A 225 -8.09 -56.53 24.55
CA GLY A 225 -7.98 -55.14 24.15
C GLY A 225 -6.82 -54.39 24.82
N LYS A 226 -5.87 -55.10 25.44
CA LYS A 226 -4.74 -54.51 26.16
C LYS A 226 -3.42 -54.69 25.42
N VAL A 227 -2.64 -53.61 25.38
CA VAL A 227 -1.33 -53.60 24.71
C VAL A 227 -0.24 -54.09 25.67
N LEU A 228 0.62 -55.00 25.22
CA LEU A 228 1.76 -55.48 26.01
C LEU A 228 2.97 -54.54 25.94
N LEU A 229 3.19 -53.85 24.82
CA LEU A 229 4.35 -52.99 24.59
C LEU A 229 3.90 -51.62 24.08
N ALA A 230 4.20 -50.57 24.83
CA ALA A 230 3.88 -49.20 24.46
C ALA A 230 5.10 -48.28 24.53
N VAL A 231 5.10 -47.30 23.64
CA VAL A 231 6.12 -46.27 23.44
C VAL A 231 5.40 -44.94 23.52
N ASP A 232 5.72 -44.11 24.52
CA ASP A 232 5.16 -42.77 24.67
C ASP A 232 6.15 -41.71 24.19
N CYS A 233 5.83 -41.03 23.08
CA CYS A 233 6.69 -40.04 22.45
C CYS A 233 6.40 -38.59 22.88
N ILE A 234 5.51 -38.38 23.87
CA ILE A 234 5.10 -37.04 24.30
C ILE A 234 5.24 -36.86 25.82
N THR A 235 4.91 -37.89 26.61
CA THR A 235 5.08 -37.97 28.07
C THR A 235 4.50 -36.78 28.85
N ALA A 236 3.24 -36.94 29.28
CA ALA A 236 2.55 -36.04 30.20
C ALA A 236 1.67 -36.83 31.16
N GLU A 237 1.38 -36.31 32.35
CA GLU A 237 0.54 -36.99 33.36
C GLU A 237 -0.82 -37.45 32.80
N SER A 238 -1.46 -36.60 31.98
CA SER A 238 -2.71 -36.94 31.28
C SER A 238 -2.55 -38.09 30.29
N THR A 239 -1.41 -38.15 29.59
CA THR A 239 -1.09 -39.21 28.63
C THR A 239 -0.82 -40.52 29.36
N LEU A 240 -0.09 -40.49 30.47
CA LEU A 240 0.21 -41.67 31.28
C LEU A 240 -1.06 -42.26 31.90
N LYS A 241 -1.97 -41.41 32.38
CA LYS A 241 -3.29 -41.83 32.88
C LYS A 241 -4.15 -42.46 31.80
N LEU A 242 -4.06 -41.98 30.56
CA LEU A 242 -4.75 -42.58 29.42
C LEU A 242 -4.10 -43.91 29.03
N LEU A 243 -2.77 -43.97 28.95
CA LEU A 243 -2.03 -45.18 28.61
C LEU A 243 -2.25 -46.29 29.64
N SER A 244 -2.43 -45.98 30.93
CA SER A 244 -2.74 -47.00 31.94
C SER A 244 -4.10 -47.66 31.72
N SER A 245 -5.00 -47.02 30.97
CA SER A 245 -6.26 -47.64 30.53
C SER A 245 -6.12 -48.52 29.27
N ILE A 246 -5.00 -48.43 28.55
CA ILE A 246 -4.76 -49.15 27.29
C ILE A 246 -3.76 -50.31 27.49
N VAL A 247 -2.76 -50.14 28.34
CA VAL A 247 -1.67 -51.10 28.55
C VAL A 247 -2.10 -52.20 29.52
N SER A 248 -1.59 -53.41 29.28
CA SER A 248 -1.80 -54.58 30.14
C SER A 248 -1.07 -54.43 31.49
N PRO A 249 -1.61 -54.96 32.61
CA PRO A 249 -0.90 -55.01 33.89
C PRO A 249 0.49 -55.65 33.81
N LEU A 250 0.70 -56.61 32.90
CA LEU A 250 2.00 -57.28 32.67
C LEU A 250 2.81 -56.62 31.54
N GLY A 251 2.38 -55.45 31.06
CA GLY A 251 2.99 -54.75 29.93
C GLY A 251 4.24 -53.94 30.30
N LYS A 252 4.92 -53.46 29.25
CA LYS A 252 6.02 -52.50 29.35
C LYS A 252 5.67 -51.20 28.64
N VAL A 253 5.95 -50.07 29.28
CA VAL A 253 5.80 -48.73 28.71
C VAL A 253 7.14 -48.03 28.75
N ALA A 254 7.69 -47.72 27.58
CA ALA A 254 8.88 -46.90 27.48
C ALA A 254 8.51 -45.46 27.16
N LEU A 255 9.07 -44.54 27.94
CA LEU A 255 8.91 -43.10 27.79
C LEU A 255 10.10 -42.60 26.98
N LEU A 256 9.85 -41.94 25.86
CA LEU A 256 10.90 -41.41 24.98
C LEU A 256 11.30 -39.99 25.35
N LEU A 257 10.58 -39.35 26.29
CA LEU A 257 10.90 -38.03 26.81
C LEU A 257 10.87 -37.99 28.37
N PRO A 258 11.59 -37.05 29.01
CA PRO A 258 11.59 -36.88 30.46
C PRO A 258 10.19 -36.58 31.01
N ILE A 259 9.92 -36.97 32.26
CA ILE A 259 8.61 -36.79 32.88
C ILE A 259 8.51 -35.40 33.51
N LYS A 260 7.40 -34.72 33.22
CA LYS A 260 7.13 -33.37 33.70
C LYS A 260 6.08 -33.34 34.82
N GLU A 261 6.44 -32.73 35.95
CA GLU A 261 5.51 -32.39 37.02
C GLU A 261 4.79 -31.07 36.66
N GLY A 262 3.46 -31.06 36.60
CA GLY A 262 2.66 -29.86 36.31
C GLY A 262 2.53 -29.50 34.81
N GLY A 263 1.62 -30.18 34.11
CA GLY A 263 0.76 -29.68 33.00
C GLY A 263 1.34 -29.02 31.74
N THR A 264 2.25 -28.04 31.82
CA THR A 264 2.64 -27.17 30.69
C THR A 264 4.03 -26.56 30.86
N VAL A 265 4.91 -26.65 29.86
CA VAL A 265 6.31 -26.13 29.90
C VAL A 265 6.40 -24.61 30.13
N THR A 266 5.29 -23.90 29.96
CA THR A 266 5.27 -22.43 29.91
C THR A 266 5.05 -21.73 31.24
N ASN A 267 4.67 -22.42 32.32
CA ASN A 267 4.30 -21.74 33.58
C ASN A 267 5.03 -22.34 34.80
N ASN A 268 5.87 -21.49 35.40
CA ASN A 268 6.58 -21.58 36.69
C ASN A 268 7.99 -22.18 36.67
N HIS A 269 8.92 -21.42 37.28
CA HIS A 269 10.32 -21.76 37.51
C HIS A 269 10.55 -22.93 38.49
N ASP A 270 9.51 -23.52 39.07
CA ASP A 270 9.59 -24.47 40.20
C ASP A 270 9.37 -25.95 39.85
N GLN A 271 9.31 -26.34 38.56
CA GLN A 271 8.98 -27.72 38.17
C GLN A 271 10.24 -28.54 37.81
N ALA A 272 10.40 -29.71 38.44
CA ALA A 272 11.49 -30.65 38.18
C ALA A 272 11.13 -31.61 37.01
N LEU A 273 12.06 -31.79 36.06
CA LEU A 273 12.01 -32.92 35.13
C LEU A 273 12.78 -34.10 35.72
N TRP A 274 12.19 -35.28 35.61
CA TRP A 274 12.78 -36.54 36.06
C TRP A 274 13.09 -37.42 34.85
N MET A 275 14.33 -37.89 34.77
CA MET A 275 14.76 -38.87 33.75
C MET A 275 14.27 -40.28 34.10
N ASP A 276 14.21 -40.58 35.40
CA ASP A 276 13.63 -41.80 35.92
C ASP A 276 12.16 -41.58 36.32
N TYR A 277 11.33 -42.60 36.13
CA TYR A 277 9.92 -42.58 36.53
C TYR A 277 9.77 -42.96 37.99
N HIS A 278 9.15 -42.10 38.80
CA HIS A 278 8.90 -42.41 40.21
C HIS A 278 7.78 -43.45 40.35
N GLU A 279 8.11 -44.67 40.78
CA GLU A 279 7.17 -45.79 40.95
C GLU A 279 5.96 -45.43 41.82
N GLU A 280 6.15 -44.64 42.89
CA GLU A 280 5.08 -44.23 43.81
C GLU A 280 3.98 -43.38 43.15
N ARG A 281 4.25 -42.81 41.97
CA ARG A 281 3.34 -41.91 41.23
C ARG A 281 2.79 -42.54 39.95
N SER A 282 3.04 -43.82 39.72
CA SER A 282 2.60 -44.56 38.53
C SER A 282 1.07 -44.67 38.46
N PRO A 283 0.40 -44.19 37.38
CA PRO A 283 -1.00 -44.49 37.16
C PRO A 283 -1.21 -45.92 36.64
N PHE A 284 -0.13 -46.68 36.41
CA PHE A 284 -0.16 -48.06 35.95
C PHE A 284 -0.25 -49.06 37.12
N PRO A 285 -0.80 -50.27 36.89
CA PRO A 285 -0.70 -51.37 37.86
C PRO A 285 0.74 -51.62 38.31
N LYS A 286 0.93 -52.11 39.55
CA LYS A 286 2.26 -52.34 40.14
C LYS A 286 3.13 -53.29 39.32
N GLU A 287 2.50 -54.20 38.58
CA GLU A 287 3.17 -55.20 37.76
C GLU A 287 3.63 -54.65 36.40
N THR A 288 3.18 -53.45 36.00
CA THR A 288 3.51 -52.83 34.71
C THR A 288 4.86 -52.14 34.79
N ALA A 289 5.80 -52.53 33.93
CA ALA A 289 7.12 -51.93 33.90
C ALA A 289 7.08 -50.59 33.13
N VAL A 290 7.36 -49.48 33.83
CA VAL A 290 7.50 -48.15 33.23
C VAL A 290 8.97 -47.77 33.18
N LEU A 291 9.48 -47.47 31.98
CA LEU A 291 10.89 -47.26 31.70
C LEU A 291 11.13 -45.80 31.25
N GLY A 292 11.96 -45.05 31.98
CA GLY A 292 12.35 -43.68 31.64
C GLY A 292 13.43 -43.58 30.57
N VAL A 293 13.59 -42.41 29.95
CA VAL A 293 14.56 -42.15 28.86
C VAL A 293 15.99 -42.29 29.33
N LYS A 294 16.82 -43.05 28.59
CA LYS A 294 18.27 -43.16 28.84
C LYS A 294 19.10 -43.08 27.56
N THR A 295 18.70 -42.24 26.60
CA THR A 295 19.33 -42.13 25.27
C THR A 295 20.86 -42.03 25.33
N PHE A 296 21.41 -41.21 26.24
CA PHE A 296 22.87 -41.01 26.36
C PHE A 296 23.64 -42.27 26.79
N ASN A 297 22.98 -43.24 27.42
CA ASN A 297 23.59 -44.50 27.86
C ASN A 297 23.89 -45.45 26.69
N TYR A 298 23.46 -45.17 25.45
CA TYR A 298 23.85 -46.00 24.30
C TYR A 298 25.38 -46.07 24.12
N ARG A 299 26.12 -45.06 24.61
CA ARG A 299 27.58 -45.01 24.57
C ARG A 299 28.24 -46.00 25.54
N GLU A 300 27.52 -46.41 26.58
CA GLU A 300 27.98 -47.43 27.53
C GLU A 300 27.87 -48.85 26.92
N ASP A 301 27.04 -49.02 25.89
CA ASP A 301 26.94 -50.26 25.13
C ASP A 301 28.05 -50.33 24.06
N ASN A 302 28.99 -51.26 24.25
CA ASN A 302 30.13 -51.44 23.35
C ASN A 302 29.74 -51.71 21.88
N TYR A 303 28.61 -52.37 21.65
CA TYR A 303 28.14 -52.66 20.31
C TYR A 303 27.50 -51.42 19.68
N LEU A 304 26.57 -50.76 20.37
CA LEU A 304 25.88 -49.58 19.85
C LEU A 304 26.82 -48.40 19.66
N ASN A 305 27.74 -48.16 20.60
CA ASN A 305 28.74 -47.09 20.49
C ASN A 305 29.61 -47.25 19.22
N LYS A 306 29.97 -48.48 18.84
CA LYS A 306 30.83 -48.74 17.68
C LYS A 306 30.09 -48.86 16.35
N ASN A 307 28.77 -49.07 16.37
CA ASN A 307 28.03 -49.44 15.16
C ASN A 307 26.83 -48.51 14.86
N LEU A 308 26.17 -47.90 15.84
CA LEU A 308 24.90 -47.18 15.61
C LEU A 308 25.07 -45.96 14.70
N MET A 309 25.89 -44.99 15.10
CA MET A 309 26.20 -43.79 14.30
C MET A 309 27.22 -44.06 13.20
N PRO A 310 28.30 -44.84 13.41
CA PRO A 310 29.33 -45.00 12.38
C PRO A 310 28.95 -45.95 11.23
N LYS A 311 28.01 -46.89 11.43
CA LYS A 311 27.70 -47.94 10.44
C LYS A 311 26.22 -48.11 10.12
N ILE A 312 25.38 -48.29 11.14
CA ILE A 312 23.95 -48.60 10.99
C ILE A 312 23.21 -47.41 10.36
N LEU A 313 23.33 -46.22 10.96
CA LEU A 313 22.67 -45.03 10.45
C LEU A 313 23.15 -44.67 9.02
N PRO A 314 24.46 -44.61 8.71
CA PRO A 314 24.93 -44.39 7.34
C PRO A 314 24.36 -45.38 6.33
N SER A 315 24.34 -46.67 6.65
CA SER A 315 23.78 -47.71 5.75
C SER A 315 22.28 -47.50 5.50
N LEU A 316 21.52 -47.11 6.53
CA LEU A 316 20.09 -46.80 6.42
C LEU A 316 19.80 -45.54 5.62
N LEU A 317 20.67 -44.52 5.73
CA LEU A 317 20.56 -43.29 4.95
C LEU A 317 20.95 -43.51 3.49
N GLU A 318 22.02 -44.27 3.23
CA GLU A 318 22.49 -44.59 1.88
C GLU A 318 21.49 -45.46 1.11
N SER A 319 20.85 -46.41 1.79
CA SER A 319 19.78 -47.24 1.20
C SER A 319 18.45 -46.51 1.07
N GLY A 320 18.32 -45.29 1.62
CA GLY A 320 17.08 -44.50 1.60
C GLY A 320 15.93 -45.11 2.42
N GLN A 321 16.23 -46.06 3.30
CA GLN A 321 15.23 -46.78 4.11
C GLN A 321 14.71 -45.95 5.27
N ILE A 322 15.56 -45.10 5.83
CA ILE A 322 15.15 -44.09 6.79
C ILE A 322 14.88 -42.80 6.04
N LYS A 323 13.63 -42.35 6.11
CA LYS A 323 13.22 -41.03 5.64
C LYS A 323 13.40 -40.03 6.78
N PRO A 324 14.15 -38.93 6.56
CA PRO A 324 14.26 -37.85 7.54
C PRO A 324 12.89 -37.19 7.76
N SER A 325 12.73 -36.55 8.91
CA SER A 325 11.56 -35.71 9.15
C SER A 325 11.60 -34.45 8.29
N ARG A 326 10.43 -33.92 7.91
CA ARG A 326 10.34 -32.60 7.27
C ARG A 326 10.87 -31.53 8.25
N VAL A 327 11.82 -30.74 7.79
CA VAL A 327 12.48 -29.71 8.61
C VAL A 327 11.70 -28.41 8.57
N ARG A 328 11.66 -27.71 9.71
CA ARG A 328 11.32 -26.28 9.75
C ARG A 328 12.63 -25.50 9.83
N LEU A 329 12.96 -24.81 8.75
CA LEU A 329 14.11 -23.92 8.68
C LEU A 329 13.74 -22.57 9.28
N LEU A 330 14.62 -22.04 10.13
CA LEU A 330 14.60 -20.64 10.54
C LEU A 330 15.69 -19.91 9.76
N ASP A 331 15.29 -19.13 8.77
CA ASP A 331 16.16 -18.45 7.81
C ASP A 331 16.20 -16.92 7.99
N GLN A 332 15.44 -16.36 8.93
CA GLN A 332 15.34 -14.91 9.16
C GLN A 332 15.88 -14.47 10.52
N GLY A 333 16.44 -13.24 10.57
CA GLY A 333 16.95 -12.61 11.80
C GLY A 333 18.40 -12.97 12.16
N THR A 334 18.90 -12.44 13.28
CA THR A 334 20.20 -12.80 13.88
C THR A 334 20.16 -14.22 14.47
N PHE A 335 21.32 -14.81 14.79
CA PHE A 335 21.36 -16.13 15.41
C PHE A 335 20.54 -16.18 16.72
N LYS A 336 20.62 -15.12 17.54
CA LYS A 336 19.85 -14.95 18.78
C LYS A 336 18.34 -14.90 18.54
N GLU A 337 17.90 -14.25 17.46
CA GLU A 337 16.48 -14.18 17.07
C GLU A 337 15.97 -15.51 16.51
N ARG A 338 16.79 -16.22 15.71
CA ARG A 338 16.48 -17.57 15.24
C ARG A 338 16.33 -18.54 16.41
N VAL A 339 17.24 -18.44 17.38
CA VAL A 339 17.16 -19.19 18.64
C VAL A 339 15.89 -18.83 19.40
N GLY A 340 15.61 -17.54 19.61
CA GLY A 340 14.40 -17.09 20.32
C GLY A 340 13.14 -17.62 19.66
N THR A 341 13.05 -17.51 18.34
CA THR A 341 11.95 -18.02 17.53
C THR A 341 11.85 -19.55 17.60
N GLY A 342 12.97 -20.26 17.55
CA GLY A 342 13.02 -21.72 17.69
C GLY A 342 12.55 -22.18 19.07
N LEU A 343 13.02 -21.52 20.13
CA LEU A 343 12.57 -21.74 21.51
C LEU A 343 11.07 -21.46 21.64
N ASP A 344 10.56 -20.38 21.06
CA ASP A 344 9.14 -20.01 21.13
C ASP A 344 8.25 -20.96 20.32
N LEU A 345 8.71 -21.47 19.18
CA LEU A 345 8.03 -22.52 18.42
C LEU A 345 7.98 -23.84 19.18
N LEU A 346 9.06 -24.23 19.85
CA LEU A 346 9.12 -25.42 20.71
C LEU A 346 8.22 -25.26 21.95
N ARG A 347 8.19 -24.08 22.56
CA ARG A 347 7.34 -23.74 23.73
C ARG A 347 5.85 -23.66 23.37
N SER A 348 5.52 -23.15 22.18
CA SER A 348 4.13 -22.86 21.78
C SER A 348 3.44 -23.99 21.01
N ASN A 349 4.17 -25.01 20.55
CA ASN A 349 3.60 -26.21 19.92
C ASN A 349 2.84 -26.01 18.60
N LYS A 350 3.01 -24.86 17.95
CA LYS A 350 2.20 -24.48 16.78
C LYS A 350 2.94 -24.70 15.46
N ILE A 351 2.20 -24.91 14.37
CA ILE A 351 2.73 -25.05 13.00
C ILE A 351 2.99 -23.65 12.42
N SER A 352 4.12 -23.43 11.73
CA SER A 352 4.48 -22.12 11.14
C SER A 352 3.37 -21.53 10.25
N ALA A 353 2.71 -22.36 9.44
CA ALA A 353 1.59 -21.91 8.59
C ALA A 353 0.30 -21.60 9.38
N GLN A 354 0.06 -22.29 10.50
CA GLN A 354 -1.13 -22.06 11.33
C GLN A 354 -0.93 -20.97 12.37
N LEU A 355 0.31 -20.62 12.76
CA LEU A 355 0.57 -19.40 13.52
C LEU A 355 0.30 -18.16 12.67
N TYR A 356 0.70 -18.17 11.39
CA TYR A 356 0.42 -17.03 10.53
C TYR A 356 -1.07 -16.73 10.33
N GLN A 357 -1.91 -17.77 10.31
CA GLN A 357 -3.35 -17.61 10.12
C GLN A 357 -4.16 -17.63 11.43
N ALA A 358 -3.65 -18.21 12.53
CA ALA A 358 -4.39 -18.34 13.79
C ALA A 358 -3.83 -17.51 14.96
N SER A 359 -2.61 -16.95 14.91
CA SER A 359 -2.18 -15.88 15.85
C SER A 359 -2.33 -14.47 15.30
N ALA A 360 -2.74 -14.31 14.04
CA ALA A 360 -3.19 -13.02 13.50
C ALA A 360 -4.41 -12.43 14.25
N GLN A 361 -5.02 -13.19 15.16
CA GLN A 361 -6.04 -12.67 16.06
C GLN A 361 -5.59 -12.43 17.52
N GLU A 362 -4.38 -12.78 17.95
CA GLU A 362 -3.98 -12.58 19.36
C GLU A 362 -2.58 -12.00 19.65
N THR A 363 -1.75 -11.66 18.66
CA THR A 363 -0.65 -10.67 18.88
C THR A 363 -0.45 -9.81 17.64
N ARG A 364 -1.42 -8.93 17.37
CA ARG A 364 -1.22 -7.77 16.49
C ARG A 364 -0.16 -6.87 17.13
N PHE A 365 0.94 -6.58 16.42
CA PHE A 365 1.91 -5.58 16.87
C PHE A 365 1.17 -4.26 17.08
N PRO A 366 1.47 -3.55 18.19
CA PRO A 366 0.87 -2.26 18.42
C PRO A 366 1.25 -1.32 17.27
N HIS A 367 0.33 -0.43 16.94
CA HIS A 367 0.64 0.70 16.07
C HIS A 367 1.71 1.60 16.69
N PHE A 368 2.33 2.41 15.86
CA PHE A 368 3.25 3.47 16.30
C PHE A 368 2.56 4.40 17.29
N ASP A 369 3.29 4.86 18.31
CA ASP A 369 2.82 5.89 19.24
C ASP A 369 2.76 7.27 18.56
N LYS A 370 3.72 7.52 17.65
CA LYS A 370 3.87 8.80 16.96
C LYS A 370 4.47 8.63 15.57
N ILE A 371 3.83 9.23 14.56
CA ILE A 371 4.32 9.26 13.19
C ILE A 371 4.48 10.69 12.67
N LEU A 372 5.41 10.87 11.75
CA LEU A 372 5.59 12.10 10.99
C LEU A 372 4.97 11.95 9.60
N ILE A 373 4.25 12.97 9.15
CA ILE A 373 3.68 13.05 7.82
C ILE A 373 4.57 13.97 6.98
N ALA A 374 5.38 13.39 6.08
CA ALA A 374 6.33 14.11 5.24
C ALA A 374 5.66 14.67 3.97
N ASN A 375 4.52 15.33 4.15
CA ASN A 375 3.70 15.88 3.06
C ASN A 375 2.83 17.05 3.54
N ARG A 376 2.03 17.62 2.64
CA ARG A 376 1.15 18.78 2.87
C ARG A 376 -0.24 18.58 2.28
N GLY A 377 -1.10 19.58 2.45
CA GLY A 377 -2.39 19.65 1.74
C GLY A 377 -3.35 18.53 2.13
N GLU A 378 -4.18 18.11 1.17
CA GLU A 378 -5.25 17.13 1.44
C GLU A 378 -4.70 15.79 1.92
N ILE A 379 -3.60 15.30 1.35
CA ILE A 379 -3.03 13.99 1.72
C ILE A 379 -2.49 13.98 3.14
N ALA A 380 -1.90 15.08 3.60
CA ALA A 380 -1.49 15.18 4.99
C ALA A 380 -2.71 15.12 5.92
N CYS A 381 -3.79 15.81 5.57
CA CYS A 381 -5.06 15.75 6.31
C CYS A 381 -5.66 14.33 6.29
N ARG A 382 -5.64 13.65 5.13
CA ARG A 382 -6.09 12.26 4.94
C ARG A 382 -5.37 11.30 5.87
N VAL A 383 -4.04 11.40 5.96
CA VAL A 383 -3.22 10.53 6.82
C VAL A 383 -3.45 10.85 8.29
N ILE A 384 -3.49 12.14 8.66
CA ILE A 384 -3.76 12.58 10.04
C ILE A 384 -5.12 12.06 10.52
N ARG A 385 -6.16 12.07 9.67
CA ARG A 385 -7.48 11.55 10.03
C ARG A 385 -7.43 10.07 10.43
N THR A 386 -6.75 9.23 9.66
CA THR A 386 -6.61 7.80 10.00
C THR A 386 -5.72 7.60 11.22
N ALA A 387 -4.60 8.31 11.32
CA ALA A 387 -3.73 8.23 12.50
C ALA A 387 -4.48 8.58 13.80
N LYS A 388 -5.28 9.66 13.78
CA LYS A 388 -6.13 10.05 14.92
C LYS A 388 -7.23 9.04 15.22
N LYS A 389 -7.87 8.47 14.19
CA LYS A 389 -8.84 7.37 14.34
C LYS A 389 -8.22 6.18 15.09
N LEU A 390 -6.94 5.91 14.87
CA LEU A 390 -6.19 4.81 15.50
C LEU A 390 -5.51 5.19 16.82
N GLY A 391 -5.60 6.45 17.26
CA GLY A 391 -4.96 6.92 18.50
C GLY A 391 -3.46 7.22 18.39
N ILE A 392 -2.92 7.32 17.16
CA ILE A 392 -1.52 7.59 16.87
C ILE A 392 -1.28 9.11 16.88
N LYS A 393 -0.25 9.58 17.60
CA LYS A 393 0.13 11.00 17.60
C LYS A 393 0.73 11.41 16.25
N THR A 394 0.42 12.62 15.81
CA THR A 394 0.75 13.11 14.48
C THR A 394 1.68 14.31 14.50
N VAL A 395 2.76 14.23 13.72
CA VAL A 395 3.71 15.33 13.49
C VAL A 395 3.61 15.77 12.03
N ALA A 396 3.21 17.02 11.81
CA ALA A 396 3.25 17.65 10.49
C ALA A 396 4.58 18.40 10.27
N VAL A 397 5.00 18.48 9.01
CA VAL A 397 6.02 19.45 8.57
C VAL A 397 5.37 20.50 7.67
N TYR A 398 5.90 21.72 7.68
CA TYR A 398 5.38 22.81 6.86
C TYR A 398 6.49 23.76 6.38
N SER A 399 6.29 24.34 5.20
CA SER A 399 7.10 25.48 4.74
C SER A 399 6.53 26.79 5.25
N ASP A 400 7.25 27.90 5.11
CA ASP A 400 6.73 29.23 5.48
C ASP A 400 5.39 29.59 4.82
N ALA A 401 5.12 29.10 3.60
CA ALA A 401 3.86 29.31 2.91
C ALA A 401 2.70 28.46 3.46
N ASP A 402 3.00 27.38 4.18
CA ASP A 402 2.04 26.43 4.72
C ASP A 402 1.76 26.64 6.22
N ARG A 403 2.27 27.71 6.82
CA ARG A 403 2.17 27.97 8.27
C ARG A 403 0.73 27.89 8.80
N ASP A 404 -0.23 28.36 8.01
CA ASP A 404 -1.65 28.39 8.34
C ASP A 404 -2.47 27.35 7.55
N SER A 405 -1.80 26.34 6.95
CA SER A 405 -2.46 25.27 6.19
C SER A 405 -3.22 24.31 7.11
N LEU A 406 -4.27 23.67 6.58
CA LEU A 406 -5.18 22.84 7.37
C LEU A 406 -4.46 21.69 8.08
N HIS A 407 -3.48 21.04 7.44
CA HIS A 407 -2.76 19.91 8.04
C HIS A 407 -1.91 20.32 9.25
N VAL A 408 -1.42 21.57 9.29
CA VAL A 408 -0.67 22.13 10.43
C VAL A 408 -1.59 22.25 11.64
N HIS A 409 -2.80 22.77 11.45
CA HIS A 409 -3.81 22.88 12.51
C HIS A 409 -4.40 21.52 12.93
N MET A 410 -4.39 20.54 12.02
CA MET A 410 -4.90 19.20 12.31
C MET A 410 -3.92 18.32 13.08
N ALA A 411 -2.61 18.49 12.89
CA ALA A 411 -1.60 17.67 13.56
C ALA A 411 -1.48 18.02 15.05
N ASP A 412 -0.94 17.09 15.84
CA ASP A 412 -0.70 17.31 17.27
C ASP A 412 0.57 18.16 17.51
N GLU A 413 1.55 18.03 16.61
CA GLU A 413 2.77 18.84 16.56
C GLU A 413 3.05 19.25 15.12
N ALA A 414 3.67 20.42 14.92
CA ALA A 414 4.04 20.89 13.58
C ALA A 414 5.38 21.64 13.58
N TYR A 415 6.23 21.34 12.59
CA TYR A 415 7.58 21.89 12.50
C TYR A 415 7.84 22.59 11.16
N CYS A 416 8.39 23.80 11.22
CA CYS A 416 8.82 24.51 10.01
C CYS A 416 10.08 23.86 9.44
N ILE A 417 10.06 23.56 8.14
CA ILE A 417 11.18 22.98 7.38
C ILE A 417 11.75 23.97 6.36
N GLY A 418 11.44 25.26 6.47
CA GLY A 418 12.08 26.34 5.73
C GLY A 418 11.18 27.03 4.69
N PRO A 419 11.79 27.67 3.68
CA PRO A 419 11.09 28.53 2.72
C PRO A 419 10.05 27.81 1.86
N ALA A 420 9.21 28.58 1.17
CA ALA A 420 8.10 28.08 0.36
C ALA A 420 8.50 27.10 -0.77
N PRO A 421 9.61 27.28 -1.53
CA PRO A 421 10.00 26.34 -2.57
C PRO A 421 10.21 24.91 -2.04
N SER A 422 9.58 23.92 -2.67
CA SER A 422 9.68 22.52 -2.22
C SER A 422 11.10 21.94 -2.29
N SER A 423 11.93 22.42 -3.23
CA SER A 423 13.36 22.08 -3.35
C SER A 423 14.19 22.46 -2.13
N GLU A 424 13.71 23.43 -1.34
CA GLU A 424 14.33 23.94 -0.12
C GLU A 424 13.62 23.51 1.16
N SER A 425 12.44 22.89 1.04
CA SER A 425 11.60 22.42 2.15
C SER A 425 11.27 20.93 2.02
N TYR A 426 10.11 20.55 1.47
CA TYR A 426 9.59 19.17 1.46
C TYR A 426 10.48 18.14 0.73
N LEU A 427 11.40 18.58 -0.14
CA LEU A 427 12.38 17.70 -0.81
C LEU A 427 13.72 17.61 -0.07
N LYS A 428 13.92 18.35 1.02
CA LYS A 428 15.13 18.28 1.86
C LYS A 428 15.00 17.17 2.89
N MET A 429 15.46 15.98 2.50
CA MET A 429 15.47 14.77 3.33
C MET A 429 16.07 15.02 4.72
N GLU A 430 17.17 15.77 4.79
CA GLU A 430 17.91 16.06 6.03
C GLU A 430 17.06 16.83 7.03
N LYS A 431 16.23 17.77 6.55
CA LYS A 431 15.33 18.55 7.42
C LYS A 431 14.21 17.70 7.98
N ILE A 432 13.67 16.78 7.18
CA ILE A 432 12.59 15.89 7.62
C ILE A 432 13.12 14.89 8.66
N ILE A 433 14.31 14.33 8.43
CA ILE A 433 14.97 13.42 9.37
C ILE A 433 15.31 14.14 10.69
N ASP A 434 15.81 15.38 10.65
CA ASP A 434 16.02 16.21 11.85
C ASP A 434 14.73 16.36 12.68
N VAL A 435 13.59 16.63 12.02
CA VAL A 435 12.31 16.72 12.71
C VAL A 435 11.87 15.37 13.30
N CYS A 436 12.13 14.25 12.62
CA CYS A 436 11.86 12.93 13.19
C CYS A 436 12.59 12.73 14.53
N HIS A 437 13.89 13.05 14.57
CA HIS A 437 14.71 12.96 15.78
C HIS A 437 14.22 13.90 16.89
N ARG A 438 13.86 15.13 16.55
CA ARG A 438 13.40 16.14 17.52
C ARG A 438 12.00 15.85 18.08
N SER A 439 11.11 15.27 17.27
CA SER A 439 9.74 14.95 17.68
C SER A 439 9.60 13.57 18.30
N GLY A 440 10.58 12.68 18.08
CA GLY A 440 10.52 11.27 18.47
C GLY A 440 9.54 10.45 17.63
N ALA A 441 9.32 10.83 16.37
CA ALA A 441 8.49 10.05 15.46
C ALA A 441 9.16 8.71 15.13
N GLN A 442 8.41 7.62 15.26
CA GLN A 442 8.89 6.25 15.04
C GLN A 442 8.80 5.83 13.56
N ALA A 443 7.92 6.50 12.81
CA ALA A 443 7.71 6.22 11.39
C ALA A 443 7.37 7.48 10.61
N VAL A 444 7.65 7.45 9.30
CA VAL A 444 7.34 8.52 8.35
C VAL A 444 6.35 8.02 7.32
N HIS A 445 5.20 8.68 7.22
CA HIS A 445 4.28 8.50 6.12
C HIS A 445 4.59 9.54 5.03
N PRO A 446 5.05 9.14 3.84
CA PRO A 446 5.43 10.10 2.80
C PRO A 446 4.22 10.66 2.03
N GLY A 447 3.05 10.01 2.12
CA GLY A 447 1.90 10.36 1.27
C GLY A 447 2.19 9.99 -0.18
N TYR A 448 2.01 10.94 -1.08
CA TYR A 448 2.35 10.80 -2.50
C TYR A 448 3.13 12.03 -3.01
N GLY A 449 3.92 11.85 -4.07
CA GLY A 449 4.84 12.88 -4.53
C GLY A 449 5.93 13.20 -3.49
N PHE A 450 6.68 14.27 -3.72
CA PHE A 450 7.85 14.64 -2.91
C PHE A 450 8.84 13.47 -2.76
N LEU A 451 9.00 12.94 -1.55
CA LEU A 451 9.95 11.89 -1.22
C LEU A 451 9.34 10.48 -1.18
N SER A 452 8.06 10.31 -1.57
CA SER A 452 7.37 9.01 -1.50
C SER A 452 8.00 7.92 -2.37
N GLU A 453 8.69 8.30 -3.44
CA GLU A 453 9.34 7.39 -4.39
C GLU A 453 10.86 7.63 -4.41
N ASN A 454 11.41 8.16 -3.31
CA ASN A 454 12.83 8.41 -3.17
C ASN A 454 13.48 7.26 -2.37
N ALA A 455 14.19 6.37 -3.08
CA ALA A 455 14.87 5.23 -2.48
C ALA A 455 15.96 5.62 -1.47
N ALA A 456 16.66 6.74 -1.70
CA ALA A 456 17.69 7.22 -0.79
C ALA A 456 17.09 7.70 0.54
N PHE A 457 15.92 8.35 0.48
CA PHE A 457 15.17 8.76 1.66
C PHE A 457 14.70 7.56 2.49
N SER A 458 14.07 6.57 1.83
CA SER A 458 13.63 5.32 2.46
C SER A 458 14.80 4.59 3.14
N LYS A 459 15.94 4.45 2.45
CA LYS A 459 17.14 3.83 3.00
C LYS A 459 17.68 4.59 4.21
N ARG A 460 17.76 5.92 4.13
CA ARG A 460 18.31 6.75 5.20
C ARG A 460 17.44 6.73 6.46
N LEU A 461 16.12 6.71 6.31
CA LEU A 461 15.21 6.53 7.45
C LEU A 461 15.48 5.19 8.17
N ALA A 462 15.67 4.10 7.41
CA ALA A 462 15.98 2.79 7.97
C ALA A 462 17.33 2.76 8.70
N GLU A 463 18.36 3.45 8.18
CA GLU A 463 19.67 3.62 8.85
C GLU A 463 19.54 4.35 10.20
N ASP A 464 18.58 5.26 10.31
CA ASP A 464 18.28 6.02 11.53
C ASP A 464 17.24 5.32 12.44
N GLY A 465 16.82 4.09 12.09
CA GLY A 465 15.84 3.31 12.87
C GLY A 465 14.40 3.82 12.79
N ILE A 466 14.08 4.64 11.79
CA ILE A 466 12.74 5.21 11.56
C ILE A 466 12.06 4.42 10.44
N VAL A 467 10.84 3.93 10.68
CA VAL A 467 10.13 3.12 9.69
C VAL A 467 9.60 3.99 8.56
N PHE A 468 9.93 3.64 7.31
CA PHE A 468 9.30 4.23 6.14
C PHE A 468 7.97 3.51 5.84
N ILE A 469 6.84 4.23 5.92
CA ILE A 469 5.51 3.66 5.66
C ILE A 469 5.28 3.63 4.14
N GLY A 470 5.85 2.61 3.50
CA GLY A 470 5.85 2.43 2.05
C GLY A 470 6.70 1.24 1.62
N PRO A 471 6.95 1.07 0.31
CA PRO A 471 7.76 -0.03 -0.18
C PRO A 471 9.23 0.09 0.22
N PRO A 472 9.98 -1.04 0.22
CA PRO A 472 11.41 -1.01 0.46
C PRO A 472 12.15 -0.25 -0.65
N ALA A 473 13.30 0.34 -0.31
CA ALA A 473 14.14 1.09 -1.25
C ALA A 473 14.50 0.28 -2.52
N SER A 474 14.68 -1.03 -2.41
CA SER A 474 14.93 -1.92 -3.56
C SER A 474 13.78 -1.93 -4.56
N ALA A 475 12.53 -2.00 -4.09
CA ALA A 475 11.36 -2.00 -4.97
C ALA A 475 11.19 -0.64 -5.67
N ILE A 476 11.46 0.46 -4.97
CA ILE A 476 11.46 1.81 -5.54
C ILE A 476 12.49 1.92 -6.67
N VAL A 477 13.71 1.42 -6.46
CA VAL A 477 14.77 1.41 -7.49
C VAL A 477 14.37 0.57 -8.70
N SER A 478 13.94 -0.67 -8.47
CA SER A 478 13.58 -1.61 -9.55
C SER A 478 12.47 -1.06 -10.45
N MET A 479 11.52 -0.30 -9.91
CA MET A 479 10.43 0.30 -10.67
C MET A 479 10.73 1.70 -11.23
N GLY A 480 11.84 2.34 -10.82
CA GLY A 480 12.21 3.68 -11.27
C GLY A 480 12.76 3.76 -12.71
N SER A 481 13.27 2.66 -13.25
CA SER A 481 13.78 2.56 -14.63
C SER A 481 12.78 1.82 -15.53
N LYS A 482 12.38 2.43 -16.65
CA LYS A 482 11.41 1.82 -17.60
C LYS A 482 11.92 0.55 -18.26
N SER A 483 13.23 0.45 -18.50
CA SER A 483 13.82 -0.74 -19.13
C SER A 483 13.96 -1.88 -18.13
N GLU A 484 14.44 -1.59 -16.92
CA GLU A 484 14.58 -2.58 -15.86
C GLU A 484 13.21 -3.11 -15.40
N SER A 485 12.24 -2.21 -15.19
CA SER A 485 10.90 -2.60 -14.79
C SER A 485 10.24 -3.53 -15.81
N LYS A 486 10.35 -3.23 -17.11
CA LYS A 486 9.86 -4.11 -18.17
C LYS A 486 10.48 -5.49 -18.16
N ASN A 487 11.80 -5.59 -17.98
CA ASN A 487 12.47 -6.89 -17.91
C ASN A 487 11.96 -7.71 -16.71
N ILE A 488 11.79 -7.07 -15.55
CA ILE A 488 11.22 -7.71 -14.35
C ILE A 488 9.79 -8.19 -14.63
N MET A 489 8.95 -7.34 -15.25
CA MET A 489 7.57 -7.67 -15.57
C MET A 489 7.43 -8.81 -16.58
N LEU A 490 8.24 -8.82 -17.64
CA LEU A 490 8.26 -9.89 -18.62
C LEU A 490 8.66 -11.23 -17.97
N ASN A 491 9.68 -11.23 -17.12
CA ASN A 491 10.09 -12.42 -16.37
C ASN A 491 9.03 -12.89 -15.37
N ALA A 492 8.19 -11.98 -14.86
CA ALA A 492 7.06 -12.27 -13.99
C ALA A 492 5.78 -12.70 -14.77
N GLY A 493 5.83 -12.79 -16.10
CA GLY A 493 4.69 -13.16 -16.93
C GLY A 493 3.61 -12.07 -17.02
N VAL A 494 3.97 -10.81 -16.79
CA VAL A 494 3.11 -9.63 -16.93
C VAL A 494 3.29 -9.06 -18.35
N PRO A 495 2.21 -8.94 -19.15
CA PRO A 495 2.31 -8.48 -20.53
C PRO A 495 2.81 -7.03 -20.57
N CYS A 496 3.82 -6.74 -21.38
CA CYS A 496 4.32 -5.39 -21.64
C CYS A 496 4.00 -4.97 -23.07
N VAL A 497 3.90 -3.66 -23.34
CA VAL A 497 3.65 -3.16 -24.69
C VAL A 497 4.77 -3.65 -25.62
N PRO A 498 4.45 -4.29 -26.76
CA PRO A 498 5.46 -4.72 -27.73
C PRO A 498 6.34 -3.54 -28.14
N GLY A 499 7.66 -3.74 -28.11
CA GLY A 499 8.59 -2.66 -28.39
C GLY A 499 10.05 -3.06 -28.27
N TYR A 500 10.92 -2.17 -28.72
CA TYR A 500 12.36 -2.25 -28.59
C TYR A 500 12.84 -1.32 -27.47
N HIS A 501 13.61 -1.87 -26.54
CA HIS A 501 14.20 -1.15 -25.40
C HIS A 501 15.63 -1.65 -25.09
N GLY A 502 16.34 -2.13 -26.11
CA GLY A 502 17.72 -2.58 -25.99
C GLY A 502 18.73 -1.42 -26.06
N GLU A 503 20.01 -1.76 -25.92
CA GLU A 503 21.11 -0.79 -25.85
C GLU A 503 21.48 -0.16 -27.20
N ASN A 504 21.05 -0.75 -28.33
CA ASN A 504 21.37 -0.21 -29.65
C ASN A 504 20.48 1.00 -29.98
N GLN A 505 21.07 2.19 -29.94
CA GLN A 505 20.39 3.48 -30.16
C GLN A 505 20.65 4.06 -31.56
N ASP A 506 21.17 3.26 -32.50
CA ASP A 506 21.37 3.67 -33.88
C ASP A 506 20.02 4.02 -34.56
N PRO A 507 19.88 5.21 -35.20
CA PRO A 507 18.61 5.64 -35.79
C PRO A 507 18.06 4.71 -36.89
N GLU A 508 18.93 4.11 -37.72
CA GLU A 508 18.50 3.20 -38.78
C GLU A 508 18.01 1.87 -38.19
N PHE A 509 18.73 1.37 -37.18
CA PHE A 509 18.31 0.19 -36.43
C PHE A 509 16.97 0.40 -35.72
N LEU A 510 16.79 1.53 -35.01
CA LEU A 510 15.54 1.87 -34.33
C LEU A 510 14.37 2.00 -35.31
N PHE A 511 14.62 2.51 -36.53
CA PHE A 511 13.62 2.53 -37.59
C PHE A 511 13.26 1.13 -38.10
N ALA A 512 14.25 0.25 -38.27
CA ALA A 512 14.01 -1.14 -38.65
C ALA A 512 13.21 -1.90 -37.58
N GLU A 513 13.48 -1.66 -36.29
CA GLU A 513 12.66 -2.19 -35.20
C GLU A 513 11.24 -1.63 -35.21
N ALA A 514 11.07 -0.32 -35.46
CA ALA A 514 9.75 0.30 -35.64
C ALA A 514 8.95 -0.36 -36.79
N GLN A 515 9.61 -0.72 -37.90
CA GLN A 515 8.98 -1.45 -39.00
C GLN A 515 8.54 -2.85 -38.59
N LYS A 516 9.33 -3.56 -37.77
CA LYS A 516 8.96 -4.90 -37.23
C LYS A 516 7.78 -4.82 -36.27
N ILE A 517 7.74 -3.79 -35.41
CA ILE A 517 6.64 -3.55 -34.47
C ILE A 517 5.35 -3.17 -35.22
N GLY A 518 5.48 -2.43 -36.32
CA GLY A 518 4.39 -1.96 -37.16
C GLY A 518 3.82 -0.62 -36.69
N PHE A 519 3.70 0.33 -37.62
CA PHE A 519 3.18 1.67 -37.38
C PHE A 519 1.66 1.65 -37.08
N PRO A 520 1.11 2.63 -36.31
CA PRO A 520 1.84 3.69 -35.61
C PRO A 520 2.68 3.16 -34.43
N VAL A 521 3.80 3.85 -34.16
CA VAL A 521 4.71 3.58 -33.04
C VAL A 521 4.89 4.81 -32.16
N LEU A 522 5.34 4.61 -30.94
CA LEU A 522 5.61 5.65 -29.95
C LEU A 522 7.07 5.58 -29.51
N ILE A 523 7.81 6.66 -29.74
CA ILE A 523 9.16 6.84 -29.23
C ILE A 523 9.04 7.45 -27.82
N LYS A 524 9.69 6.87 -26.81
CA LYS A 524 9.69 7.39 -25.43
C LYS A 524 11.10 7.47 -24.87
N ALA A 525 11.37 8.49 -24.06
CA ALA A 525 12.54 8.52 -23.20
C ALA A 525 12.52 7.38 -22.16
N ILE A 526 13.68 6.75 -21.91
CA ILE A 526 13.82 5.69 -20.88
C ILE A 526 13.64 6.25 -19.47
N HIS A 527 14.10 7.49 -19.24
CA HIS A 527 13.99 8.17 -17.96
C HIS A 527 12.86 9.19 -17.97
N GLY A 528 12.21 9.37 -16.83
CA GLY A 528 11.20 10.42 -16.61
C GLY A 528 9.75 10.02 -16.86
N GLY A 529 8.83 10.74 -16.20
CA GLY A 529 7.37 10.55 -16.27
C GLY A 529 6.62 11.77 -16.88
N GLY A 530 5.29 11.70 -16.91
CA GLY A 530 4.43 12.82 -17.34
C GLY A 530 4.39 13.09 -18.85
N GLY A 531 4.90 12.16 -19.65
CA GLY A 531 4.85 12.21 -21.12
C GLY A 531 5.85 13.15 -21.81
N LYS A 532 6.81 13.69 -21.07
CA LYS A 532 7.94 14.44 -21.64
C LYS A 532 8.85 13.52 -22.45
N GLY A 533 9.28 13.97 -23.63
CA GLY A 533 10.15 13.20 -24.52
C GLY A 533 9.45 12.03 -25.24
N MET A 534 8.14 12.12 -25.44
CA MET A 534 7.37 11.13 -26.23
C MET A 534 6.99 11.68 -27.61
N ARG A 535 7.09 10.86 -28.67
CA ARG A 535 6.66 11.21 -30.03
C ARG A 535 5.96 10.04 -30.72
N THR A 536 4.73 10.27 -31.15
CA THR A 536 4.00 9.33 -32.01
C THR A 536 4.49 9.46 -33.44
N VAL A 537 4.73 8.33 -34.10
CA VAL A 537 5.08 8.26 -35.52
C VAL A 537 4.07 7.34 -36.20
N SER A 538 3.24 7.91 -37.07
CA SER A 538 2.23 7.14 -37.82
C SER A 538 2.66 6.83 -39.24
N THR A 539 3.52 7.67 -39.83
CA THR A 539 4.00 7.51 -41.20
C THR A 539 5.21 6.58 -41.25
N PRO A 540 5.18 5.48 -42.01
CA PRO A 540 6.26 4.48 -42.05
C PRO A 540 7.43 4.92 -42.96
N THR A 541 7.95 6.13 -42.77
CA THR A 541 9.10 6.66 -43.52
C THR A 541 10.27 6.97 -42.59
N SER A 542 11.49 6.76 -43.07
CA SER A 542 12.71 7.00 -42.29
C SER A 542 12.84 8.47 -41.89
N VAL A 543 12.45 9.39 -42.77
CA VAL A 543 12.48 10.84 -42.52
C VAL A 543 11.58 11.22 -41.35
N ALA A 544 10.30 10.83 -41.38
CA ALA A 544 9.36 11.15 -40.30
C ALA A 544 9.79 10.54 -38.95
N PHE A 545 10.34 9.33 -38.98
CA PHE A 545 10.86 8.67 -37.79
C PHE A 545 12.09 9.39 -37.21
N GLN A 546 13.05 9.80 -38.06
CA GLN A 546 14.26 10.50 -37.62
C GLN A 546 13.96 11.89 -37.05
N GLU A 547 13.00 12.62 -37.62
CA GLU A 547 12.54 13.90 -37.08
C GLU A 547 11.93 13.74 -35.67
N ALA A 548 11.04 12.76 -35.51
CA ALA A 548 10.44 12.43 -34.24
C ALA A 548 11.48 11.96 -33.21
N LEU A 549 12.40 11.07 -33.61
CA LEU A 549 13.49 10.57 -32.76
C LEU A 549 14.37 11.72 -32.26
N SER A 550 14.83 12.59 -33.16
CA SER A 550 15.67 13.76 -32.82
C SER A 550 14.94 14.72 -31.89
N SER A 551 13.63 14.90 -32.08
CA SER A 551 12.78 15.71 -31.21
C SER A 551 12.66 15.09 -29.80
N ALA A 552 12.41 13.79 -29.71
CA ALA A 552 12.32 13.04 -28.44
C ALA A 552 13.65 13.06 -27.67
N LYS A 553 14.77 12.77 -28.35
CA LYS A 553 16.12 12.78 -27.75
C LYS A 553 16.49 14.14 -27.17
N ARG A 554 16.25 15.22 -27.92
CA ARG A 554 16.56 16.59 -27.47
C ARG A 554 15.74 17.00 -26.26
N GLU A 555 14.45 16.64 -26.22
CA GLU A 555 13.60 16.91 -25.07
C GLU A 555 14.04 16.07 -23.85
N SER A 556 14.37 14.80 -24.05
CA SER A 556 14.87 13.90 -23.00
C SER A 556 16.20 14.38 -22.43
N LEU A 557 17.15 14.80 -23.28
CA LEU A 557 18.44 15.32 -22.86
C LEU A 557 18.27 16.60 -22.04
N LYS A 558 17.36 17.50 -22.45
CA LYS A 558 17.05 18.73 -21.71
C LYS A 558 16.41 18.43 -20.36
N ALA A 559 15.49 17.47 -20.29
CA ALA A 559 14.70 17.21 -19.09
C ALA A 559 15.41 16.28 -18.08
N PHE A 560 16.21 15.32 -18.56
CA PHE A 560 16.72 14.20 -17.77
C PHE A 560 18.22 13.93 -17.95
N GLY A 561 18.92 14.69 -18.80
CA GLY A 561 20.35 14.50 -19.05
C GLY A 561 20.70 13.19 -19.76
N ASN A 562 19.71 12.52 -20.35
CA ASN A 562 19.86 11.22 -21.03
C ASN A 562 19.07 11.24 -22.36
N ASP A 563 19.69 10.84 -23.46
CA ASP A 563 19.09 10.82 -24.81
C ASP A 563 18.64 9.41 -25.27
N THR A 564 18.75 8.41 -24.39
CA THR A 564 18.37 7.02 -24.69
C THR A 564 16.84 6.90 -24.74
N VAL A 565 16.34 6.26 -25.80
CA VAL A 565 14.91 6.07 -26.04
C VAL A 565 14.55 4.59 -26.19
N LEU A 566 13.26 4.33 -26.09
CA LEU A 566 12.62 3.07 -26.44
C LEU A 566 11.54 3.32 -27.50
N VAL A 567 11.24 2.30 -28.31
CA VAL A 567 10.22 2.35 -29.38
C VAL A 567 9.15 1.32 -29.05
N GLU A 568 7.90 1.75 -28.92
CA GLU A 568 6.77 0.89 -28.57
C GLU A 568 5.68 0.93 -29.63
N LYS A 569 4.83 -0.09 -29.65
CA LYS A 569 3.56 -0.02 -30.38
C LYS A 569 2.72 1.12 -29.81
N TYR A 570 2.20 1.98 -30.68
CA TYR A 570 1.22 2.99 -30.28
C TYR A 570 -0.18 2.36 -30.26
N ILE A 571 -0.86 2.47 -29.11
CA ILE A 571 -2.25 2.03 -28.94
C ILE A 571 -3.14 3.22 -29.28
N GLU A 572 -4.10 3.04 -30.19
CA GLU A 572 -4.90 4.14 -30.75
C GLU A 572 -6.08 4.55 -29.87
N THR A 573 -6.77 3.58 -29.27
CA THR A 573 -7.92 3.80 -28.37
C THR A 573 -7.63 3.37 -26.91
N PRO A 574 -6.54 3.87 -26.28
CA PRO A 574 -6.11 3.36 -24.99
C PRO A 574 -6.97 3.88 -23.84
N ARG A 575 -7.31 2.97 -22.93
CA ARG A 575 -7.76 3.26 -21.56
C ARG A 575 -6.60 3.12 -20.59
N HIS A 576 -6.56 4.02 -19.62
CA HIS A 576 -5.63 3.94 -18.50
C HIS A 576 -6.34 3.21 -17.35
N ILE A 577 -6.06 1.92 -17.21
CA ILE A 577 -6.64 1.08 -16.15
C ILE A 577 -5.53 0.71 -15.19
N GLU A 578 -5.76 0.89 -13.90
CA GLU A 578 -4.76 0.63 -12.89
C GLU A 578 -5.30 -0.26 -11.79
N VAL A 579 -4.44 -1.10 -11.21
CA VAL A 579 -4.83 -2.03 -10.15
C VAL A 579 -4.17 -1.63 -8.85
N GLN A 580 -4.99 -1.43 -7.81
CA GLN A 580 -4.48 -1.26 -6.46
C GLN A 580 -3.92 -2.59 -5.96
N VAL A 581 -2.66 -2.60 -5.53
CA VAL A 581 -2.07 -3.74 -4.83
C VAL A 581 -1.73 -3.34 -3.40
N PHE A 582 -1.75 -4.34 -2.52
CA PHE A 582 -1.31 -4.22 -1.15
C PHE A 582 -0.48 -5.44 -0.77
N ALA A 583 0.68 -5.20 -0.16
CA ALA A 583 1.57 -6.27 0.26
C ALA A 583 2.05 -6.06 1.69
N ASP A 584 2.24 -7.13 2.45
CA ASP A 584 2.83 -7.10 3.78
C ASP A 584 4.32 -7.50 3.76
N THR A 585 5.05 -7.29 4.86
CA THR A 585 6.46 -7.73 5.04
C THR A 585 6.60 -9.25 5.14
N LEU A 586 5.48 -9.94 5.05
CA LEU A 586 5.22 -11.30 5.45
C LEU A 586 4.93 -12.19 4.22
N GLY A 587 5.03 -11.63 3.01
CA GLY A 587 4.86 -12.29 1.71
C GLY A 587 3.42 -12.34 1.20
N GLY A 588 2.46 -11.85 1.98
CA GLY A 588 1.07 -11.65 1.59
C GLY A 588 0.94 -10.51 0.59
N VAL A 589 0.22 -10.75 -0.52
CA VAL A 589 -0.04 -9.75 -1.56
C VAL A 589 -1.46 -9.94 -2.07
N VAL A 590 -2.24 -8.87 -2.15
CA VAL A 590 -3.62 -8.83 -2.66
C VAL A 590 -3.83 -7.67 -3.62
N SER A 591 -4.82 -7.80 -4.51
CA SER A 591 -5.37 -6.70 -5.29
C SER A 591 -6.66 -6.18 -4.65
N LEU A 592 -6.81 -4.85 -4.59
CA LEU A 592 -8.02 -4.17 -4.12
C LEU A 592 -8.83 -3.64 -5.32
N TRP A 593 -8.91 -4.45 -6.38
CA TRP A 593 -9.56 -4.14 -7.66
C TRP A 593 -8.90 -3.01 -8.45
N GLU A 594 -9.48 -2.76 -9.61
CA GLU A 594 -9.00 -1.80 -10.59
C GLU A 594 -9.76 -0.48 -10.56
N ARG A 595 -9.11 0.55 -11.09
CA ARG A 595 -9.65 1.89 -11.35
C ARG A 595 -9.45 2.23 -12.82
N ASP A 596 -10.35 3.03 -13.37
CA ASP A 596 -10.19 3.66 -14.67
C ASP A 596 -9.88 5.15 -14.49
N CYS A 597 -8.72 5.55 -15.00
CA CYS A 597 -8.20 6.93 -14.94
C CYS A 597 -8.04 7.53 -16.35
N SER A 598 -8.78 7.01 -17.33
CA SER A 598 -8.64 7.40 -18.74
C SER A 598 -8.98 8.87 -18.97
N VAL A 599 -9.86 9.47 -18.17
CA VAL A 599 -10.19 10.89 -18.32
C VAL A 599 -9.07 11.75 -17.74
N GLN A 600 -8.15 12.13 -18.62
CA GLN A 600 -6.95 12.91 -18.27
C GLN A 600 -6.72 14.08 -19.24
N ARG A 601 -6.09 15.15 -18.74
CA ARG A 601 -5.65 16.31 -19.52
C ARG A 601 -4.14 16.38 -19.52
N ARG A 602 -3.49 16.25 -20.68
CA ARG A 602 -2.00 16.28 -20.80
C ARG A 602 -1.32 15.36 -19.76
N ASN A 603 -1.82 14.14 -19.60
CA ASN A 603 -1.37 13.13 -18.62
C ASN A 603 -1.66 13.47 -17.14
N GLN A 604 -2.43 14.51 -16.85
CA GLN A 604 -2.97 14.81 -15.52
C GLN A 604 -4.35 14.17 -15.38
N LYS A 605 -4.51 13.26 -14.42
CA LYS A 605 -5.80 12.59 -14.12
C LYS A 605 -6.81 13.63 -13.60
N ILE A 606 -8.06 13.55 -14.08
CA ILE A 606 -9.13 14.54 -13.82
C ILE A 606 -10.32 13.91 -13.10
N ILE A 607 -10.86 12.83 -13.68
CA ILE A 607 -11.92 12.01 -13.09
C ILE A 607 -11.47 10.55 -13.14
N GLU A 608 -11.61 9.89 -12.00
CA GLU A 608 -11.28 8.50 -11.78
C GLU A 608 -12.53 7.73 -11.35
N GLU A 609 -12.63 6.47 -11.75
CA GLU A 609 -13.75 5.62 -11.36
C GLU A 609 -13.33 4.22 -10.97
N ALA A 610 -14.07 3.62 -10.05
CA ALA A 610 -13.86 2.24 -9.62
C ALA A 610 -15.21 1.54 -9.41
N PRO A 611 -15.38 0.29 -9.87
CA PRO A 611 -14.48 -0.46 -10.76
C PRO A 611 -14.39 0.14 -12.17
N ALA A 612 -13.47 -0.35 -13.00
CA ALA A 612 -13.37 0.09 -14.39
C ALA A 612 -14.59 -0.40 -15.20
N PRO A 613 -15.24 0.46 -16.01
CA PRO A 613 -16.42 0.10 -16.77
C PRO A 613 -16.12 -0.91 -17.88
N GLY A 614 -17.10 -1.74 -18.27
CA GLY A 614 -16.99 -2.65 -19.41
C GLY A 614 -16.05 -3.85 -19.28
N LEU A 615 -15.37 -4.08 -18.15
CA LEU A 615 -14.50 -5.26 -17.99
C LEU A 615 -15.27 -6.51 -17.54
N SER A 616 -15.04 -7.64 -18.23
CA SER A 616 -15.59 -8.94 -17.82
C SER A 616 -14.99 -9.41 -16.48
N PRO A 617 -15.66 -10.29 -15.72
CA PRO A 617 -15.12 -10.87 -14.50
C PRO A 617 -13.77 -11.59 -14.70
N GLU A 618 -13.63 -12.32 -15.80
CA GLU A 618 -12.41 -13.08 -16.14
C GLU A 618 -11.23 -12.14 -16.41
N LEU A 619 -11.46 -11.10 -17.20
CA LEU A 619 -10.46 -10.09 -17.53
C LEU A 619 -10.02 -9.31 -16.29
N ARG A 620 -10.97 -8.97 -15.40
CA ARG A 620 -10.68 -8.35 -14.11
C ARG A 620 -9.85 -9.24 -13.20
N ALA A 621 -10.18 -10.54 -13.14
CA ALA A 621 -9.41 -11.51 -12.38
C ALA A 621 -7.98 -11.65 -12.93
N ASP A 622 -7.80 -11.66 -14.26
CA ASP A 622 -6.48 -11.70 -14.88
C ASP A 622 -5.67 -10.43 -14.62
N LEU A 623 -6.26 -9.23 -14.81
CA LEU A 623 -5.64 -7.95 -14.45
C LEU A 623 -5.16 -7.94 -12.98
N GLY A 624 -6.02 -8.37 -12.06
CA GLY A 624 -5.69 -8.51 -10.65
C GLY A 624 -4.53 -9.49 -10.40
N ALA A 625 -4.55 -10.65 -11.05
CA ALA A 625 -3.49 -11.64 -10.92
C ALA A 625 -2.14 -11.14 -11.47
N LYS A 626 -2.14 -10.42 -12.61
CA LYS A 626 -0.94 -9.80 -13.18
C LYS A 626 -0.39 -8.70 -12.29
N ALA A 627 -1.24 -7.88 -11.68
CA ALA A 627 -0.81 -6.87 -10.71
C ALA A 627 -0.17 -7.49 -9.45
N ILE A 628 -0.75 -8.58 -8.93
CA ILE A 628 -0.17 -9.34 -7.81
C ILE A 628 1.19 -9.94 -8.20
N ALA A 629 1.30 -10.50 -9.41
CA ALA A 629 2.57 -11.03 -9.92
C ALA A 629 3.63 -9.94 -10.04
N ALA A 630 3.28 -8.76 -10.55
CA ALA A 630 4.16 -7.59 -10.63
C ALA A 630 4.69 -7.19 -9.24
N ALA A 631 3.80 -7.06 -8.25
CA ALA A 631 4.17 -6.70 -6.89
C ALA A 631 5.08 -7.76 -6.22
N LYS A 632 4.80 -9.05 -6.44
CA LYS A 632 5.65 -10.14 -5.93
C LYS A 632 7.04 -10.15 -6.56
N ALA A 633 7.14 -9.83 -7.85
CA ALA A 633 8.41 -9.85 -8.58
C ALA A 633 9.45 -8.86 -8.00
N VAL A 634 8.99 -7.82 -7.31
CA VAL A 634 9.85 -6.79 -6.71
C VAL A 634 9.89 -6.83 -5.19
N ASN A 635 9.31 -7.87 -4.56
CA ASN A 635 9.15 -7.97 -3.11
C ASN A 635 8.51 -6.70 -2.52
N TYR A 636 7.41 -6.25 -3.12
CA TYR A 636 6.74 -5.02 -2.76
C TYR A 636 6.16 -5.08 -1.32
N VAL A 637 6.04 -3.92 -0.65
CA VAL A 637 5.43 -3.77 0.68
C VAL A 637 4.59 -2.49 0.72
N GLY A 638 3.48 -2.51 1.46
CA GLY A 638 2.55 -1.40 1.60
C GLY A 638 1.60 -1.26 0.41
N ALA A 639 1.08 -0.05 0.21
CA ALA A 639 0.20 0.27 -0.91
C ALA A 639 1.02 0.58 -2.18
N GLY A 640 0.62 0.01 -3.31
CA GLY A 640 1.19 0.29 -4.62
C GLY A 640 0.12 0.25 -5.71
N THR A 641 0.41 0.81 -6.86
CA THR A 641 -0.52 0.76 -8.00
C THR A 641 0.22 0.32 -9.26
N VAL A 642 -0.29 -0.73 -9.90
CA VAL A 642 0.23 -1.22 -11.18
C VAL A 642 -0.64 -0.62 -12.28
N GLU A 643 -0.05 0.23 -13.12
CA GLU A 643 -0.74 0.92 -14.19
C GLU A 643 -0.65 0.11 -15.49
N PHE A 644 -1.79 -0.08 -16.14
CA PHE A 644 -1.91 -0.76 -17.42
C PHE A 644 -2.51 0.17 -18.47
N ILE A 645 -2.05 0.00 -19.71
CA ILE A 645 -2.74 0.50 -20.89
C ILE A 645 -3.61 -0.64 -21.43
N PHE A 646 -4.92 -0.41 -21.43
CA PHE A 646 -5.92 -1.31 -22.00
C PHE A 646 -6.31 -0.83 -23.39
N ASP A 647 -6.28 -1.71 -24.37
CA ASP A 647 -6.68 -1.44 -25.75
C ASP A 647 -8.16 -1.77 -25.95
N ASN A 648 -8.99 -0.75 -26.21
CA ASN A 648 -10.43 -0.94 -26.40
C ASN A 648 -10.76 -1.80 -27.62
N ASP A 649 -9.91 -1.82 -28.64
CA ASP A 649 -10.19 -2.53 -29.89
C ASP A 649 -9.86 -4.03 -29.76
N THR A 650 -8.76 -4.37 -29.08
CA THR A 650 -8.30 -5.76 -28.95
C THR A 650 -8.61 -6.40 -27.62
N THR A 651 -9.04 -5.62 -26.62
CA THR A 651 -9.23 -6.03 -25.21
C THR A 651 -7.97 -6.54 -24.51
N ASN A 652 -6.80 -6.33 -25.10
CA ASN A 652 -5.52 -6.63 -24.49
C ASN A 652 -5.13 -5.52 -23.50
N PHE A 653 -4.37 -5.88 -22.47
CA PHE A 653 -3.76 -4.92 -21.57
C PHE A 653 -2.26 -5.13 -21.47
N TYR A 654 -1.56 -4.04 -21.20
CA TYR A 654 -0.11 -4.01 -21.16
C TYR A 654 0.36 -3.17 -19.98
N PHE A 655 1.34 -3.67 -19.24
CA PHE A 655 2.01 -2.96 -18.17
C PHE A 655 2.63 -1.67 -18.71
N MET A 656 2.33 -0.57 -18.03
CA MET A 656 2.92 0.74 -18.30
C MET A 656 4.01 1.05 -17.28
N GLU A 657 3.64 1.09 -16.00
CA GLU A 657 4.54 1.35 -14.89
C GLU A 657 3.91 0.89 -13.56
N MET A 658 4.70 0.91 -12.48
CA MET A 658 4.22 0.67 -11.13
C MET A 658 4.58 1.88 -10.27
N ASN A 659 3.56 2.56 -9.75
CA ASN A 659 3.73 3.66 -8.83
C ASN A 659 3.96 3.10 -7.42
N THR A 660 5.11 3.44 -6.85
CA THR A 660 5.61 2.82 -5.62
C THR A 660 5.15 3.55 -4.36
N ARG A 661 3.84 3.87 -4.32
CA ARG A 661 3.20 4.71 -3.30
C ARG A 661 1.69 4.52 -3.28
N LEU A 662 1.04 5.12 -2.29
CA LEU A 662 -0.40 5.35 -2.32
C LEU A 662 -0.74 6.29 -3.50
N GLN A 663 -1.76 5.95 -4.29
CA GLN A 663 -2.24 6.84 -5.35
C GLN A 663 -3.18 7.92 -4.82
N VAL A 664 -3.28 9.03 -5.55
CA VAL A 664 -4.14 10.17 -5.16
C VAL A 664 -5.60 9.74 -5.08
N GLU A 665 -6.00 8.96 -6.08
CA GLU A 665 -7.30 8.38 -6.38
C GLU A 665 -7.61 7.09 -5.61
N HIS A 666 -6.83 6.74 -4.58
CA HIS A 666 -7.16 5.63 -3.70
C HIS A 666 -8.58 5.71 -3.07
N PRO A 667 -9.20 6.89 -2.81
CA PRO A 667 -10.53 6.95 -2.22
C PRO A 667 -11.61 6.22 -3.03
N VAL A 668 -11.55 6.18 -4.37
CA VAL A 668 -12.55 5.40 -5.13
C VAL A 668 -12.44 3.91 -4.85
N THR A 669 -11.22 3.39 -4.67
CA THR A 669 -10.98 2.01 -4.23
C THR A 669 -11.50 1.80 -2.80
N GLU A 670 -11.26 2.75 -1.89
CA GLU A 670 -11.80 2.68 -0.52
C GLU A 670 -13.32 2.60 -0.55
N MET A 671 -13.99 3.42 -1.36
CA MET A 671 -15.45 3.47 -1.41
C MET A 671 -16.09 2.17 -1.93
N ILE A 672 -15.46 1.43 -2.84
CA ILE A 672 -16.01 0.15 -3.33
C ILE A 672 -15.59 -1.06 -2.46
N THR A 673 -14.52 -0.94 -1.68
CA THR A 673 -14.03 -2.03 -0.82
C THR A 673 -14.43 -1.87 0.64
N GLY A 674 -14.79 -0.66 1.07
CA GLY A 674 -15.03 -0.33 2.48
C GLY A 674 -13.78 -0.41 3.36
N LEU A 675 -12.59 -0.37 2.76
CA LEU A 675 -11.29 -0.47 3.43
C LEU A 675 -10.63 0.92 3.56
N ASP A 676 -9.91 1.14 4.65
CA ASP A 676 -9.03 2.29 4.84
C ASP A 676 -7.60 1.87 4.47
N LEU A 677 -7.10 2.33 3.33
CA LEU A 677 -5.80 1.93 2.78
C LEU A 677 -4.65 2.53 3.59
N VAL A 678 -4.84 3.71 4.18
CA VAL A 678 -3.84 4.31 5.08
C VAL A 678 -3.76 3.51 6.38
N GLU A 679 -4.88 3.00 6.88
CA GLU A 679 -4.91 2.11 8.05
C GLU A 679 -4.12 0.84 7.75
N TRP A 680 -4.35 0.21 6.59
CA TRP A 680 -3.56 -0.95 6.17
C TRP A 680 -2.07 -0.63 5.98
N GLN A 681 -1.71 0.59 5.56
CA GLN A 681 -0.31 0.97 5.43
C GLN A 681 0.36 1.02 6.80
N LEU A 682 -0.35 1.51 7.82
CA LEU A 682 0.12 1.53 9.20
C LEU A 682 0.20 0.12 9.79
N GLU A 683 -0.77 -0.76 9.51
CA GLU A 683 -0.72 -2.17 9.92
C GLU A 683 0.54 -2.86 9.41
N VAL A 684 0.74 -2.80 8.09
CA VAL A 684 1.87 -3.48 7.44
C VAL A 684 3.19 -2.88 7.89
N ALA A 685 3.27 -1.55 8.01
CA ALA A 685 4.49 -0.89 8.48
C ALA A 685 4.83 -1.25 9.94
N ALA A 686 3.83 -1.53 10.78
CA ALA A 686 4.03 -2.06 12.13
C ALA A 686 4.44 -3.55 12.15
N GLY A 687 4.50 -4.22 11.00
CA GLY A 687 4.86 -5.63 10.85
C GLY A 687 3.67 -6.58 10.94
N ASN A 688 2.43 -6.08 10.89
CA ASN A 688 1.23 -6.91 10.89
C ASN A 688 0.95 -7.50 9.49
N PRO A 689 0.32 -8.70 9.42
CA PRO A 689 -0.13 -9.26 8.14
C PRO A 689 -1.29 -8.45 7.54
N LEU A 690 -1.54 -8.66 6.25
CA LEU A 690 -2.74 -8.12 5.60
C LEU A 690 -4.03 -8.55 6.35
N PRO A 691 -4.95 -7.62 6.68
CA PRO A 691 -6.16 -7.95 7.43
C PRO A 691 -7.12 -8.91 6.72
N LEU A 692 -7.10 -8.93 5.38
CA LEU A 692 -8.01 -9.76 4.57
C LEU A 692 -7.24 -10.52 3.47
N SER A 693 -7.73 -11.72 3.16
CA SER A 693 -7.30 -12.49 1.98
C SER A 693 -7.98 -12.01 0.71
N GLN A 694 -7.42 -12.35 -0.47
CA GLN A 694 -7.97 -11.95 -1.78
C GLN A 694 -9.46 -12.25 -1.94
N SER A 695 -9.91 -13.43 -1.50
CA SER A 695 -11.32 -13.86 -1.63
C SER A 695 -12.28 -13.15 -0.67
N SER A 696 -11.75 -12.43 0.32
CA SER A 696 -12.54 -11.75 1.35
C SER A 696 -12.69 -10.24 1.09
N ILE A 697 -11.98 -9.69 0.09
CA ILE A 697 -12.05 -8.29 -0.28
C ILE A 697 -13.35 -8.06 -1.07
N PRO A 698 -14.25 -7.17 -0.63
CA PRO A 698 -15.51 -6.94 -1.32
C PRO A 698 -15.33 -5.97 -2.50
N MET A 699 -16.27 -6.02 -3.44
CA MET A 699 -16.43 -5.03 -4.51
C MET A 699 -17.91 -4.64 -4.57
N VAL A 700 -18.25 -3.51 -3.97
CA VAL A 700 -19.64 -3.09 -3.73
C VAL A 700 -19.90 -1.76 -4.40
N GLY A 701 -20.91 -1.71 -5.27
CA GLY A 701 -21.33 -0.50 -5.97
C GLY A 701 -20.29 0.06 -6.94
N HIS A 702 -20.36 1.37 -7.16
CA HIS A 702 -19.48 2.12 -8.06
C HIS A 702 -19.13 3.47 -7.44
N ALA A 703 -17.89 3.92 -7.62
CA ALA A 703 -17.39 5.19 -7.11
C ALA A 703 -16.79 6.05 -8.21
N PHE A 704 -16.94 7.36 -8.08
CA PHE A 704 -16.23 8.36 -8.87
C PHE A 704 -15.47 9.30 -7.95
N GLU A 705 -14.31 9.76 -8.41
CA GLU A 705 -13.57 10.88 -7.84
C GLU A 705 -13.41 11.97 -8.90
N ALA A 706 -13.50 13.22 -8.47
CA ALA A 706 -13.16 14.38 -9.29
C ALA A 706 -12.15 15.25 -8.54
N ARG A 707 -11.05 15.60 -9.21
CA ARG A 707 -10.02 16.48 -8.68
C ARG A 707 -10.37 17.95 -8.91
N ILE A 708 -10.64 18.66 -7.83
CA ILE A 708 -10.91 20.10 -7.88
C ILE A 708 -9.57 20.84 -7.88
N TYR A 709 -9.22 21.44 -9.00
CA TYR A 709 -7.99 22.22 -9.16
C TYR A 709 -8.29 23.71 -9.27
N ALA A 710 -7.38 24.52 -8.74
CA ALA A 710 -7.27 25.96 -9.00
C ALA A 710 -6.64 26.18 -10.37
N GLU A 711 -7.46 26.14 -11.42
CA GLU A 711 -7.05 26.33 -12.81
C GLU A 711 -8.23 26.88 -13.61
N ASN A 712 -7.95 27.51 -14.75
CA ASN A 712 -8.95 28.05 -15.65
C ASN A 712 -9.08 27.16 -16.91
N PRO A 713 -10.10 26.29 -17.00
CA PRO A 713 -10.27 25.39 -18.15
C PRO A 713 -10.39 26.09 -19.50
N ARG A 714 -11.04 27.27 -19.53
CA ARG A 714 -11.24 28.05 -20.77
C ARG A 714 -9.97 28.77 -21.21
N ASN A 715 -9.10 29.12 -20.27
CA ASN A 715 -7.78 29.65 -20.56
C ASN A 715 -6.72 28.53 -20.55
N ASN A 716 -6.96 27.48 -21.35
CA ASN A 716 -6.04 26.36 -21.57
C ASN A 716 -5.60 25.61 -20.29
N PHE A 717 -6.44 25.62 -19.24
CA PHE A 717 -6.13 25.03 -17.94
C PHE A 717 -4.83 25.60 -17.36
N LEU A 718 -4.64 26.90 -17.50
CA LEU A 718 -3.60 27.60 -16.77
C LEU A 718 -3.95 27.53 -15.28
N PRO A 719 -3.00 27.14 -14.40
CA PRO A 719 -3.20 27.19 -12.97
C PRO A 719 -3.62 28.59 -12.49
N ASP A 720 -4.21 28.67 -11.32
CA ASP A 720 -4.58 29.94 -10.70
C ASP A 720 -4.17 29.94 -9.23
N SER A 721 -3.92 31.12 -8.69
CA SER A 721 -3.42 31.30 -7.33
C SER A 721 -4.01 32.57 -6.71
N GLY A 722 -4.21 32.56 -5.40
CA GLY A 722 -4.91 33.63 -4.71
C GLY A 722 -5.65 33.12 -3.48
N THR A 723 -6.38 34.01 -2.82
CA THR A 723 -7.15 33.68 -1.62
C THR A 723 -8.50 33.07 -1.97
N LEU A 724 -8.88 32.00 -1.28
CA LEU A 724 -10.22 31.42 -1.36
C LEU A 724 -11.23 32.33 -0.62
N LEU A 725 -11.71 33.38 -1.28
CA LEU A 725 -12.61 34.39 -0.70
C LEU A 725 -13.94 33.77 -0.23
N TYR A 726 -14.45 32.80 -0.97
CA TYR A 726 -15.62 32.01 -0.59
C TYR A 726 -15.41 30.56 -0.99
N LEU A 727 -15.72 29.66 -0.06
CA LEU A 727 -15.69 28.22 -0.28
C LEU A 727 -16.92 27.60 0.38
N SER A 728 -17.80 27.03 -0.43
CA SER A 728 -18.89 26.17 0.03
C SER A 728 -18.73 24.81 -0.62
N THR A 729 -18.69 23.76 0.17
CA THR A 729 -18.56 22.38 -0.31
C THR A 729 -19.87 21.63 -0.09
N PRO A 730 -20.17 20.58 -0.90
CA PRO A 730 -21.28 19.69 -0.58
C PRO A 730 -21.06 19.07 0.80
N LYS A 731 -22.15 18.77 1.52
CA LYS A 731 -22.05 18.18 2.85
C LYS A 731 -21.62 16.71 2.75
N PRO A 732 -20.45 16.31 3.28
CA PRO A 732 -20.04 14.92 3.27
C PRO A 732 -21.01 14.07 4.09
N THR A 733 -21.36 12.89 3.58
CA THR A 733 -22.10 11.89 4.36
C THR A 733 -21.16 11.00 5.16
N HIS A 734 -19.92 10.84 4.70
CA HIS A 734 -18.89 10.05 5.37
C HIS A 734 -17.53 10.75 5.36
N ILE A 735 -16.72 10.45 6.39
CA ILE A 735 -15.31 10.84 6.46
C ILE A 735 -14.42 9.72 5.91
N PHE A 736 -14.78 8.46 6.17
CA PHE A 736 -14.11 7.26 5.67
C PHE A 736 -15.06 6.46 4.78
N ALA A 737 -14.55 5.49 4.03
CA ALA A 737 -15.42 4.58 3.30
C ALA A 737 -16.38 3.82 4.24
N PRO A 738 -17.61 3.53 3.81
CA PRO A 738 -18.55 2.74 4.60
C PRO A 738 -18.05 1.30 4.74
N THR A 739 -18.20 0.71 5.93
CA THR A 739 -17.80 -0.69 6.16
C THR A 739 -18.84 -1.65 5.59
N TYR A 740 -18.41 -2.59 4.76
CA TYR A 740 -19.27 -3.64 4.20
C TYR A 740 -19.12 -4.96 4.98
N PRO A 741 -20.19 -5.76 5.14
CA PRO A 741 -20.08 -7.07 5.74
C PRO A 741 -19.18 -7.97 4.89
N LEU A 742 -18.30 -8.74 5.53
CA LEU A 742 -17.42 -9.67 4.81
C LEU A 742 -18.24 -10.68 4.00
N ALA A 743 -17.81 -10.98 2.78
CA ALA A 743 -18.41 -12.04 1.98
C ALA A 743 -18.31 -13.36 2.75
N LYS A 744 -19.44 -13.92 3.20
CA LYS A 744 -19.45 -15.27 3.79
C LYS A 744 -18.95 -16.25 2.74
N SER A 745 -18.04 -17.15 3.12
CA SER A 745 -17.56 -18.22 2.26
C SER A 745 -18.77 -18.92 1.62
N ALA A 746 -18.97 -18.76 0.32
CA ALA A 746 -19.89 -19.61 -0.42
C ALA A 746 -19.43 -21.06 -0.18
N GLY A 747 -20.33 -21.89 0.35
CA GLY A 747 -20.05 -23.30 0.61
C GLY A 747 -19.53 -23.97 -0.66
N SER A 748 -18.44 -24.74 -0.52
CA SER A 748 -17.86 -25.62 -1.54
C SER A 748 -18.02 -25.14 -2.99
N ALA A 749 -17.33 -24.06 -3.36
CA ALA A 749 -17.11 -23.79 -4.78
C ALA A 749 -16.02 -24.74 -5.30
N SER A 750 -16.31 -25.43 -6.40
CA SER A 750 -15.39 -26.29 -7.13
C SER A 750 -14.10 -25.53 -7.51
N PRO A 751 -12.92 -26.16 -7.50
CA PRO A 751 -11.70 -25.52 -7.99
C PRO A 751 -11.88 -25.22 -9.49
N GLY A 752 -12.13 -23.96 -9.84
CA GLY A 752 -12.34 -23.51 -11.23
C GLY A 752 -13.46 -22.49 -11.48
N SER A 753 -14.21 -22.02 -10.47
CA SER A 753 -15.17 -20.92 -10.69
C SER A 753 -14.48 -19.56 -10.76
N PRO A 754 -14.81 -18.69 -11.73
CA PRO A 754 -14.19 -17.37 -11.87
C PRO A 754 -14.49 -16.47 -10.67
N LEU A 755 -13.47 -15.72 -10.24
CA LEU A 755 -13.54 -14.69 -9.22
C LEU A 755 -14.41 -13.52 -9.71
N GLY A 756 -15.71 -13.57 -9.42
CA GLY A 756 -16.62 -12.44 -9.65
C GLY A 756 -17.60 -12.31 -8.48
N PRO A 757 -17.90 -11.09 -8.00
CA PRO A 757 -19.03 -10.91 -7.11
C PRO A 757 -20.30 -11.25 -7.90
N SER A 758 -21.14 -12.13 -7.35
CA SER A 758 -22.44 -12.39 -7.96
C SER A 758 -23.28 -11.11 -7.86
N ALA A 759 -23.93 -10.69 -8.96
CA ALA A 759 -24.88 -9.57 -8.96
C ALA A 759 -25.96 -9.69 -7.86
N SER A 760 -26.19 -10.90 -7.35
CA SER A 760 -27.06 -11.18 -6.20
C SER A 760 -26.56 -10.63 -4.85
N TYR A 761 -25.25 -10.41 -4.65
CA TYR A 761 -24.70 -9.86 -3.40
C TYR A 761 -25.03 -8.36 -3.25
N ASN A 762 -24.90 -7.59 -4.34
CA ASN A 762 -25.27 -6.16 -4.36
C ASN A 762 -26.78 -5.94 -4.22
N ALA A 763 -27.62 -6.85 -4.76
CA ALA A 763 -29.08 -6.74 -4.63
C ALA A 763 -29.58 -6.97 -3.19
N ALA A 764 -28.82 -7.70 -2.37
CA ALA A 764 -29.16 -7.98 -0.97
C ALA A 764 -28.68 -6.89 0.00
N LEU A 765 -27.70 -6.07 -0.39
CA LEU A 765 -27.19 -4.95 0.40
C LEU A 765 -27.99 -3.67 0.08
N GLN A 766 -28.58 -3.05 1.10
CA GLN A 766 -29.10 -1.69 0.98
C GLN A 766 -27.93 -0.70 0.89
N ILE A 767 -27.42 -0.46 -0.32
CA ILE A 767 -26.37 0.51 -0.58
C ILE A 767 -26.98 1.91 -0.56
N MET A 768 -26.62 2.71 0.44
CA MET A 768 -27.01 4.11 0.48
C MET A 768 -26.01 4.97 -0.31
N PRO A 769 -26.49 5.86 -1.19
CA PRO A 769 -25.61 6.77 -1.93
C PRO A 769 -24.82 7.64 -0.95
N SER A 770 -23.51 7.80 -1.17
CA SER A 770 -22.62 8.49 -0.24
C SER A 770 -21.64 9.45 -0.92
N LEU A 771 -21.18 10.44 -0.16
CA LEU A 771 -20.30 11.52 -0.60
C LEU A 771 -19.23 11.75 0.46
N ARG A 772 -17.99 11.87 0.00
CA ARG A 772 -16.78 12.10 0.79
C ARG A 772 -15.96 13.22 0.15
N ILE A 773 -15.31 14.03 0.98
CA ILE A 773 -14.43 15.11 0.53
C ILE A 773 -13.07 14.98 1.23
N GLU A 774 -12.02 14.99 0.42
CA GLU A 774 -10.64 15.15 0.86
C GLU A 774 -10.21 16.57 0.51
N GLN A 775 -9.97 17.44 1.50
CA GLN A 775 -9.61 18.84 1.26
C GLN A 775 -8.38 19.24 2.08
N GLY A 776 -7.56 20.12 1.51
CA GLY A 776 -6.37 20.67 2.18
C GLY A 776 -6.50 22.14 2.58
N PHE A 777 -7.59 22.80 2.18
CA PHE A 777 -7.77 24.25 2.32
C PHE A 777 -9.17 24.59 2.83
N ASN A 778 -9.26 25.67 3.61
CA ASN A 778 -10.50 26.27 4.07
C ASN A 778 -10.75 27.62 3.39
N GLN A 779 -11.94 28.18 3.53
CA GLN A 779 -12.20 29.57 3.16
C GLN A 779 -11.18 30.50 3.85
N GLY A 780 -10.67 31.47 3.12
CA GLY A 780 -9.63 32.39 3.56
C GLY A 780 -8.19 31.88 3.35
N ALA A 781 -7.99 30.61 3.02
CA ALA A 781 -6.66 30.08 2.72
C ALA A 781 -6.12 30.66 1.40
N SER A 782 -4.79 30.81 1.31
CA SER A 782 -4.10 31.25 0.10
C SER A 782 -3.57 30.06 -0.69
N ILE A 783 -3.99 29.93 -1.94
CA ILE A 783 -3.40 29.01 -2.91
C ILE A 783 -2.15 29.70 -3.48
N GLY A 784 -0.97 29.21 -3.13
CA GLY A 784 0.31 29.76 -3.59
C GLY A 784 0.87 29.06 -4.83
N VAL A 785 1.82 29.68 -5.51
CA VAL A 785 2.40 29.19 -6.78
C VAL A 785 3.41 28.04 -6.63
N PHE A 786 3.87 27.74 -5.41
CA PHE A 786 4.99 26.79 -5.21
C PHE A 786 4.58 25.31 -5.27
N TYR A 787 3.27 25.04 -5.27
CA TYR A 787 2.72 23.70 -5.10
C TYR A 787 1.65 23.38 -6.15
N ASP A 788 1.19 22.14 -6.12
CA ASP A 788 0.13 21.64 -6.99
C ASP A 788 -1.21 22.40 -6.75
N PRO A 789 -1.99 22.70 -7.81
CA PRO A 789 -3.25 23.44 -7.72
C PRO A 789 -4.42 22.68 -7.10
N MET A 790 -4.27 21.42 -6.69
CA MET A 790 -5.39 20.64 -6.19
C MET A 790 -5.89 21.20 -4.86
N ILE A 791 -7.14 21.65 -4.85
CA ILE A 791 -7.84 22.18 -3.69
C ILE A 791 -8.44 21.02 -2.88
N ALA A 792 -9.12 20.11 -3.58
CA ALA A 792 -9.86 19.01 -2.97
C ALA A 792 -10.10 17.85 -3.95
N LYS A 793 -10.52 16.71 -3.41
CA LYS A 793 -11.07 15.56 -4.14
C LYS A 793 -12.50 15.34 -3.68
N VAL A 794 -13.43 15.32 -4.63
CA VAL A 794 -14.84 15.02 -4.40
C VAL A 794 -15.09 13.58 -4.80
N VAL A 795 -15.42 12.73 -3.84
CA VAL A 795 -15.59 11.29 -4.02
C VAL A 795 -17.04 10.93 -3.75
N VAL A 796 -17.67 10.22 -4.67
CA VAL A 796 -19.06 9.77 -4.53
C VAL A 796 -19.15 8.27 -4.76
N HIS A 797 -20.15 7.65 -4.15
CA HIS A 797 -20.41 6.22 -4.29
C HIS A 797 -21.91 5.96 -4.37
N GLY A 798 -22.30 5.07 -5.28
CA GLY A 798 -23.67 4.63 -5.45
C GLY A 798 -23.72 3.13 -5.67
N ARG A 799 -24.93 2.59 -5.72
CA ARG A 799 -25.19 1.16 -5.99
C ARG A 799 -24.72 0.73 -7.38
N ASP A 800 -24.67 1.67 -8.32
CA ASP A 800 -24.30 1.48 -9.71
C ASP A 800 -23.65 2.78 -10.25
N ARG A 801 -22.99 2.66 -11.41
CA ARG A 801 -22.30 3.77 -12.08
C ARG A 801 -23.23 4.96 -12.35
N THR A 802 -24.49 4.70 -12.70
CA THR A 802 -25.46 5.76 -13.02
C THR A 802 -25.84 6.58 -11.79
N GLU A 803 -26.09 5.92 -10.66
CA GLU A 803 -26.39 6.58 -9.39
C GLU A 803 -25.20 7.39 -8.89
N ALA A 804 -24.00 6.80 -8.90
CA ALA A 804 -22.77 7.48 -8.54
C ALA A 804 -22.52 8.72 -9.42
N LEU A 805 -22.76 8.63 -10.73
CA LEU A 805 -22.60 9.76 -11.64
C LEU A 805 -23.62 10.89 -11.39
N ARG A 806 -24.88 10.55 -11.07
CA ARG A 806 -25.88 11.57 -10.65
C ARG A 806 -25.44 12.27 -9.37
N MET A 807 -24.90 11.53 -8.41
CA MET A 807 -24.35 12.11 -7.19
C MET A 807 -23.17 13.03 -7.46
N LEU A 808 -22.23 12.62 -8.33
CA LEU A 808 -21.07 13.44 -8.68
C LEU A 808 -21.51 14.80 -9.23
N ARG A 809 -22.45 14.78 -10.18
CA ARG A 809 -23.01 16.00 -10.78
C ARG A 809 -23.63 16.90 -9.72
N ARG A 810 -24.44 16.32 -8.82
CA ARG A 810 -25.06 17.08 -7.73
C ARG A 810 -24.01 17.66 -6.76
N ALA A 811 -22.98 16.89 -6.44
CA ALA A 811 -21.88 17.33 -5.58
C ALA A 811 -21.13 18.52 -6.18
N LEU A 812 -20.85 18.48 -7.48
CA LEU A 812 -20.20 19.56 -8.22
C LEU A 812 -21.10 20.80 -8.32
N ASP A 813 -22.43 20.65 -8.44
CA ASP A 813 -23.37 21.77 -8.41
C ASP A 813 -23.36 22.51 -7.06
N ASP A 814 -23.09 21.80 -5.96
CA ASP A 814 -23.05 22.34 -4.59
C ASP A 814 -21.63 22.80 -4.17
N TYR A 815 -20.63 22.66 -5.05
CA TYR A 815 -19.23 23.05 -4.80
C TYR A 815 -18.97 24.45 -5.38
N HIS A 816 -18.96 25.48 -4.53
CA HIS A 816 -18.81 26.87 -4.92
C HIS A 816 -17.46 27.45 -4.47
N VAL A 817 -16.73 28.07 -5.40
CA VAL A 817 -15.45 28.73 -5.13
C VAL A 817 -15.42 30.14 -5.74
N VAL A 818 -14.99 31.11 -4.93
CA VAL A 818 -14.68 32.49 -5.34
C VAL A 818 -13.29 32.86 -4.84
N GLY A 819 -12.57 33.64 -5.65
CA GLY A 819 -11.21 34.10 -5.37
C GLY A 819 -10.20 33.55 -6.37
N VAL A 820 -10.28 32.26 -6.70
CA VAL A 820 -9.50 31.62 -7.77
C VAL A 820 -10.43 30.99 -8.81
N SER A 821 -9.95 30.88 -10.04
CA SER A 821 -10.55 30.06 -11.10
C SER A 821 -10.46 28.59 -10.72
N THR A 822 -11.47 27.80 -11.07
CA THR A 822 -11.49 26.36 -10.81
C THR A 822 -12.05 25.57 -11.98
N ASN A 823 -11.74 24.28 -12.00
CA ASN A 823 -12.24 23.35 -13.00
C ASN A 823 -13.64 22.75 -12.70
N VAL A 824 -14.34 23.20 -11.65
CA VAL A 824 -15.62 22.61 -11.20
C VAL A 824 -16.68 22.58 -12.31
N GLU A 825 -16.87 23.67 -13.06
CA GLU A 825 -17.86 23.72 -14.15
C GLU A 825 -17.51 22.78 -15.30
N PHE A 826 -16.21 22.65 -15.58
CA PHE A 826 -15.69 21.74 -16.59
C PHE A 826 -15.96 20.28 -16.18
N LEU A 827 -15.65 19.92 -14.93
CA LEU A 827 -15.93 18.60 -14.36
C LEU A 827 -17.41 18.25 -14.44
N ARG A 828 -18.29 19.21 -14.11
CA ARG A 828 -19.75 19.03 -14.23
C ARG A 828 -20.18 18.76 -15.67
N THR A 829 -19.64 19.52 -16.61
CA THR A 829 -19.94 19.35 -18.04
C THR A 829 -19.44 18.01 -18.56
N LEU A 830 -18.26 17.57 -18.11
CA LEU A 830 -17.67 16.27 -18.41
C LEU A 830 -18.54 15.12 -17.87
N ALA A 831 -18.90 15.18 -16.58
CA ALA A 831 -19.78 14.20 -15.95
C ALA A 831 -21.18 14.13 -16.59
N GLY A 832 -21.62 15.21 -17.25
CA GLY A 832 -22.86 15.27 -18.03
C GLY A 832 -22.73 14.89 -19.51
N ASN A 833 -21.52 14.60 -20.00
CA ASN A 833 -21.29 14.28 -21.40
C ASN A 833 -21.86 12.90 -21.76
N LYS A 834 -22.59 12.81 -22.87
CA LYS A 834 -23.22 11.55 -23.31
C LYS A 834 -22.22 10.41 -23.52
N ALA A 835 -21.04 10.69 -24.09
CA ALA A 835 -20.01 9.67 -24.30
C ALA A 835 -19.48 9.12 -22.96
N PHE A 836 -19.27 9.99 -21.97
CA PHE A 836 -18.85 9.58 -20.63
C PHE A 836 -19.92 8.74 -19.92
N ILE A 837 -21.20 9.13 -20.06
CA ILE A 837 -22.35 8.37 -19.52
C ILE A 837 -22.41 6.98 -20.15
N ASN A 838 -22.11 6.87 -21.45
CA ASN A 838 -22.14 5.63 -22.22
C ASN A 838 -20.89 4.74 -22.06
N GLU A 839 -19.97 5.08 -21.16
CA GLU A 839 -18.72 4.31 -20.93
C GLU A 839 -17.73 4.37 -22.11
N GLU A 840 -17.87 5.34 -23.02
CA GLU A 840 -16.97 5.58 -24.15
C GLU A 840 -15.71 6.34 -23.69
N VAL A 841 -14.93 5.75 -22.78
CA VAL A 841 -13.76 6.36 -22.15
C VAL A 841 -12.44 5.95 -22.81
N GLU A 842 -11.54 6.92 -23.00
CA GLU A 842 -10.18 6.76 -23.54
C GLU A 842 -9.31 7.95 -23.10
N THR A 843 -7.98 7.81 -23.14
CA THR A 843 -7.05 8.89 -22.75
C THR A 843 -7.13 10.15 -23.61
N GLY A 844 -7.71 10.03 -24.82
CA GLY A 844 -8.00 11.13 -25.75
C GLY A 844 -9.37 11.81 -25.55
N PHE A 845 -10.13 11.48 -24.50
CA PHE A 845 -11.52 11.90 -24.32
C PHE A 845 -11.72 13.43 -24.39
N ILE A 846 -10.90 14.21 -23.67
CA ILE A 846 -11.06 15.67 -23.59
C ILE A 846 -10.83 16.35 -24.94
N PRO A 847 -9.70 16.10 -25.67
CA PRO A 847 -9.53 16.61 -27.03
C PRO A 847 -10.65 16.21 -27.99
N LYS A 848 -11.08 14.94 -27.97
CA LYS A 848 -12.12 14.40 -28.87
C LYS A 848 -13.49 15.06 -28.67
N HIS A 849 -13.81 15.43 -27.44
CA HIS A 849 -15.10 16.04 -27.09
C HIS A 849 -15.01 17.53 -26.73
N PHE A 850 -13.91 18.21 -27.11
CA PHE A 850 -13.62 19.59 -26.75
C PHE A 850 -14.82 20.54 -26.92
N ASN A 851 -15.44 20.58 -28.10
CA ASN A 851 -16.56 21.48 -28.39
C ASN A 851 -17.78 21.27 -27.48
N LYS A 852 -18.00 20.03 -27.01
CA LYS A 852 -19.10 19.70 -26.08
C LYS A 852 -18.75 20.01 -24.63
N LEU A 853 -17.46 19.94 -24.28
CA LEU A 853 -16.95 20.25 -22.94
C LEU A 853 -16.76 21.75 -22.71
N PHE A 854 -16.57 22.51 -23.79
CA PHE A 854 -16.39 23.97 -23.79
C PHE A 854 -17.44 24.66 -24.65
N PRO A 855 -18.75 24.55 -24.32
CA PRO A 855 -19.76 25.29 -25.04
C PRO A 855 -19.52 26.81 -24.91
N PRO A 856 -19.96 27.63 -25.89
CA PRO A 856 -19.93 29.08 -25.76
C PRO A 856 -20.59 29.55 -24.46
N LEU A 857 -20.05 30.60 -23.84
CA LEU A 857 -20.66 31.19 -22.65
C LEU A 857 -22.03 31.78 -23.02
N ALA A 858 -23.08 31.30 -22.36
CA ALA A 858 -24.43 31.81 -22.58
C ALA A 858 -24.57 33.20 -21.98
N VAL A 859 -25.32 34.07 -22.66
CA VAL A 859 -25.74 35.35 -22.08
C VAL A 859 -26.65 35.05 -20.88
N PRO A 860 -26.39 35.64 -19.69
CA PRO A 860 -27.24 35.40 -18.53
C PRO A 860 -28.69 35.77 -18.80
N GLY A 861 -29.63 34.92 -18.35
CA GLY A 861 -31.06 35.23 -18.45
C GLY A 861 -31.45 36.43 -17.57
N THR A 862 -32.58 37.06 -17.89
CA THR A 862 -33.11 38.21 -17.13
C THR A 862 -33.36 37.89 -15.66
N GLU A 863 -33.68 36.63 -15.32
CA GLU A 863 -33.82 36.16 -13.95
C GLU A 863 -32.53 36.32 -13.12
N ILE A 864 -31.36 36.10 -13.72
CA ILE A 864 -30.07 36.22 -13.03
C ILE A 864 -29.80 37.68 -12.69
N PHE A 865 -30.04 38.61 -13.63
CA PHE A 865 -29.94 40.04 -13.39
C PHE A 865 -30.93 40.51 -12.32
N ALA A 866 -32.18 40.02 -12.35
CA ALA A 866 -33.19 40.34 -11.35
C ALA A 866 -32.79 39.88 -9.94
N ARG A 867 -32.29 38.63 -9.81
CA ARG A 867 -31.79 38.09 -8.52
C ARG A 867 -30.57 38.85 -8.02
N ALA A 868 -29.61 39.18 -8.88
CA ALA A 868 -28.43 39.95 -8.51
C ALA A 868 -28.77 41.37 -8.03
N ALA A 869 -29.64 42.09 -8.76
CA ALA A 869 -30.11 43.41 -8.35
C ALA A 869 -30.88 43.36 -7.03
N LEU A 870 -31.74 42.36 -6.85
CA LEU A 870 -32.50 42.17 -5.62
C LEU A 870 -31.58 41.87 -4.41
N PHE A 871 -30.55 41.06 -4.60
CA PHE A 871 -29.52 40.81 -3.59
C PHE A 871 -28.83 42.10 -3.16
N VAL A 872 -28.37 42.92 -4.11
CA VAL A 872 -27.74 44.23 -3.81
C VAL A 872 -28.71 45.15 -3.07
N ALA A 873 -29.96 45.25 -3.53
CA ALA A 873 -30.98 46.09 -2.91
C ALA A 873 -31.25 45.70 -1.44
N LEU A 874 -31.37 44.40 -1.14
CA LEU A 874 -31.60 43.85 0.20
C LEU A 874 -30.37 43.95 1.11
N ARG A 875 -29.17 43.69 0.57
CA ARG A 875 -27.89 43.81 1.28
C ARG A 875 -27.69 45.25 1.76
N ASP A 876 -27.92 46.22 0.88
CA ASP A 876 -27.73 47.63 1.18
C ASP A 876 -28.80 48.15 2.15
N GLN A 877 -30.05 47.67 2.03
CA GLN A 877 -31.12 48.02 2.98
C GLN A 877 -30.77 47.55 4.41
N SER A 878 -30.12 46.40 4.55
CA SER A 878 -29.66 45.88 5.84
C SER A 878 -28.54 46.72 6.47
N ARG A 879 -27.69 47.36 5.66
CA ARG A 879 -26.60 48.27 6.10
C ARG A 879 -27.10 49.62 6.61
N LEU A 880 -28.34 50.01 6.29
CA LEU A 880 -28.97 51.26 6.74
C LEU A 880 -29.51 51.21 8.19
N LYS A 881 -29.12 50.21 9.00
CA LYS A 881 -29.42 50.15 10.46
C LYS A 881 -28.24 50.58 11.34
N PRO A 882 -27.84 51.87 11.42
CA PRO A 882 -26.91 52.33 12.45
C PRO A 882 -27.65 52.84 13.70
N SER A 883 -27.02 52.62 14.86
CA SER A 883 -27.31 53.32 16.12
C SER A 883 -26.21 54.38 16.35
N PRO A 884 -26.52 55.65 16.70
CA PRO A 884 -27.84 56.23 16.90
C PRO A 884 -28.48 56.75 15.59
N ALA A 885 -29.79 56.54 15.45
CA ALA A 885 -30.53 56.85 14.23
C ALA A 885 -30.85 58.35 14.11
N THR A 886 -30.43 58.97 13.02
CA THR A 886 -30.90 60.30 12.58
C THR A 886 -32.16 60.14 11.69
N PRO A 887 -32.99 61.18 11.51
CA PRO A 887 -34.10 61.15 10.54
C PRO A 887 -33.67 60.78 9.12
N TRP A 888 -32.44 61.15 8.73
CA TRP A 888 -31.87 60.84 7.42
C TRP A 888 -31.46 59.37 7.27
N THR A 889 -31.19 58.68 8.38
CA THR A 889 -30.87 57.25 8.40
C THR A 889 -32.08 56.37 8.76
N SER A 890 -33.08 56.89 9.49
CA SER A 890 -34.29 56.15 9.87
C SER A 890 -35.44 56.24 8.86
N LEU A 891 -35.45 57.27 8.01
CA LEU A 891 -36.51 57.50 7.01
C LEU A 891 -35.98 57.39 5.56
N THR A 892 -34.94 56.59 5.33
CA THR A 892 -34.24 56.46 4.03
C THR A 892 -35.17 56.13 2.86
N SER A 893 -36.25 55.39 3.11
CA SER A 893 -37.27 54.99 2.12
C SER A 893 -38.54 55.85 2.12
N ARG A 894 -38.63 56.89 2.97
CA ARG A 894 -39.83 57.71 3.09
C ARG A 894 -39.93 58.69 1.93
N ARG A 895 -41.09 58.73 1.27
CA ARG A 895 -41.43 59.70 0.21
C ARG A 895 -42.80 60.31 0.50
N PHE A 896 -43.10 61.46 -0.10
CA PHE A 896 -44.47 61.98 -0.08
C PHE A 896 -45.38 61.00 -0.85
N GLY A 897 -46.26 60.30 -0.14
CA GLY A 897 -47.11 59.24 -0.71
C GLY A 897 -46.91 57.82 -0.12
N GLY A 898 -45.94 57.63 0.78
CA GLY A 898 -45.69 56.35 1.46
C GLY A 898 -44.20 56.00 1.51
N ASP A 899 -43.86 54.93 2.23
CA ASP A 899 -42.51 54.38 2.23
C ASP A 899 -42.31 53.57 0.94
N ARG A 900 -41.49 54.09 0.03
CA ARG A 900 -41.15 53.46 -1.25
C ARG A 900 -39.64 53.37 -1.35
N TYR A 901 -39.12 52.14 -1.23
CA TYR A 901 -37.73 51.85 -1.50
C TYR A 901 -37.58 51.49 -2.98
N GLU A 902 -36.83 52.30 -3.72
CA GLU A 902 -36.55 52.10 -5.14
C GLU A 902 -35.04 52.18 -5.38
N ARG A 903 -34.50 51.22 -6.12
CA ARG A 903 -33.09 51.12 -6.45
C ARG A 903 -32.94 50.81 -7.92
N ILE A 904 -32.21 51.67 -8.64
CA ILE A 904 -31.73 51.41 -10.00
C ILE A 904 -30.29 50.92 -9.88
N ILE A 905 -30.03 49.75 -10.45
CA ILE A 905 -28.74 49.07 -10.37
C ILE A 905 -28.30 48.76 -11.80
N ASN A 906 -27.13 49.28 -12.18
CA ASN A 906 -26.49 48.93 -13.44
C ASN A 906 -25.63 47.69 -13.20
N ILE A 907 -25.68 46.74 -14.13
CA ILE A 907 -24.95 45.49 -14.06
C ILE A 907 -24.32 45.22 -15.42
N GLN A 908 -23.04 44.89 -15.43
CA GLN A 908 -22.31 44.43 -16.61
C GLN A 908 -21.99 42.93 -16.47
N THR A 909 -21.69 42.27 -17.58
CA THR A 909 -21.13 40.90 -17.55
C THR A 909 -19.64 40.97 -17.89
N GLU A 910 -18.85 40.03 -17.41
CA GLU A 910 -17.39 40.02 -17.60
C GLU A 910 -16.95 40.07 -19.08
N ASN A 911 -17.80 39.59 -20.00
CA ASN A 911 -17.50 39.50 -21.43
C ASN A 911 -18.29 40.48 -22.32
N MET A 912 -19.13 41.35 -21.76
CA MET A 912 -19.92 42.32 -22.53
C MET A 912 -19.69 43.73 -22.02
N THR A 913 -19.52 44.66 -22.96
CA THR A 913 -19.39 46.10 -22.68
C THR A 913 -20.72 46.78 -22.37
N ASN A 914 -21.86 46.17 -22.72
CA ASN A 914 -23.18 46.78 -22.53
C ASN A 914 -23.68 46.65 -21.09
N GLU A 915 -24.10 47.77 -20.49
CA GLU A 915 -24.75 47.82 -19.19
C GLU A 915 -26.22 47.39 -19.27
N THR A 916 -26.62 46.48 -18.39
CA THR A 916 -28.02 46.12 -18.14
C THR A 916 -28.51 46.91 -16.94
N THR A 917 -29.56 47.71 -17.12
CA THR A 917 -30.18 48.47 -16.02
C THR A 917 -31.30 47.65 -15.39
N VAL A 918 -31.30 47.53 -14.07
CA VAL A 918 -32.35 46.83 -13.31
C VAL A 918 -32.97 47.77 -12.28
N ASN A 919 -34.28 47.98 -12.36
CA ASN A 919 -35.04 48.75 -11.37
C ASN A 919 -35.74 47.81 -10.39
N VAL A 920 -35.45 47.94 -9.09
CA VAL A 920 -36.05 47.19 -7.98
C VAL A 920 -36.91 48.14 -7.14
N VAL A 921 -38.22 47.90 -7.12
CA VAL A 921 -39.20 48.69 -6.36
C VAL A 921 -39.82 47.82 -5.28
N GLN A 922 -39.67 48.19 -4.02
CA GLN A 922 -40.36 47.55 -2.91
C GLN A 922 -41.81 48.05 -2.82
N ILE A 923 -42.77 47.12 -2.92
CA ILE A 923 -44.20 47.42 -2.76
C ILE A 923 -44.56 47.41 -1.27
N SER A 924 -44.09 46.38 -0.55
CA SER A 924 -44.28 46.21 0.89
C SER A 924 -43.13 45.36 1.46
N ALA A 925 -43.10 45.14 2.79
CA ALA A 925 -42.05 44.34 3.42
C ALA A 925 -41.95 42.94 2.78
N GLY A 926 -40.81 42.63 2.17
CA GLY A 926 -40.55 41.34 1.50
C GLY A 926 -41.17 41.18 0.10
N LEU A 927 -41.87 42.18 -0.44
CA LEU A 927 -42.54 42.12 -1.74
C LEU A 927 -42.03 43.21 -2.70
N TYR A 928 -41.62 42.79 -3.89
CA TYR A 928 -40.91 43.63 -4.86
C TYR A 928 -41.51 43.54 -6.26
N THR A 929 -41.32 44.60 -7.05
CA THR A 929 -41.41 44.58 -8.52
C THR A 929 -40.02 44.84 -9.07
N ILE A 930 -39.60 44.02 -10.04
CA ILE A 930 -38.28 44.15 -10.67
C ILE A 930 -38.49 44.34 -12.17
N VAL A 931 -37.82 45.34 -12.76
CA VAL A 931 -37.82 45.58 -14.21
C VAL A 931 -36.38 45.50 -14.69
N VAL A 932 -36.10 44.57 -15.60
CA VAL A 932 -34.78 44.40 -16.24
C VAL A 932 -34.88 44.97 -17.65
N GLU A 933 -34.09 46.00 -17.94
CA GLU A 933 -33.99 46.58 -19.28
C GLU A 933 -33.16 45.66 -20.17
N THR A 934 -33.70 45.26 -21.32
CA THR A 934 -32.99 44.42 -22.30
C THR A 934 -33.00 45.08 -23.67
N GLU A 935 -32.12 44.67 -24.58
CA GLU A 935 -32.12 45.13 -25.98
C GLU A 935 -33.45 44.86 -26.70
N ARG A 936 -34.24 43.89 -26.24
CA ARG A 936 -35.54 43.51 -26.80
C ARG A 936 -36.73 44.20 -26.09
N GLY A 937 -36.45 45.08 -25.12
CA GLY A 937 -37.45 45.78 -24.30
C GLY A 937 -37.42 45.36 -22.82
N PRO A 938 -38.14 46.08 -21.94
CA PRO A 938 -38.14 45.81 -20.51
C PRO A 938 -38.88 44.52 -20.16
N VAL A 939 -38.26 43.68 -19.32
CA VAL A 939 -38.88 42.47 -18.75
C VAL A 939 -39.26 42.75 -17.30
N LYS A 940 -40.53 42.56 -16.95
CA LYS A 940 -41.08 42.89 -15.62
C LYS A 940 -41.46 41.64 -14.84
N PHE A 941 -40.86 41.48 -13.66
CA PHE A 941 -41.23 40.51 -12.64
C PHE A 941 -42.10 41.20 -11.58
N SER A 942 -43.34 40.77 -11.44
CA SER A 942 -44.31 41.37 -10.49
C SER A 942 -44.52 40.44 -9.29
N SER A 943 -44.84 41.02 -8.13
CA SER A 943 -45.14 40.26 -6.89
C SER A 943 -44.00 39.33 -6.45
N VAL A 944 -42.75 39.76 -6.64
CA VAL A 944 -41.55 38.99 -6.27
C VAL A 944 -41.43 38.98 -4.75
N THR A 945 -41.56 37.82 -4.12
CA THR A 945 -41.26 37.66 -2.70
C THR A 945 -39.79 37.33 -2.53
N ALA A 946 -39.08 38.07 -1.68
CA ALA A 946 -37.65 37.83 -1.49
C ALA A 946 -37.12 38.23 -0.11
N GLN A 947 -36.12 37.48 0.34
CA GLN A 947 -35.37 37.74 1.57
C GLN A 947 -33.95 37.19 1.47
N LEU A 948 -33.02 37.81 2.20
CA LEU A 948 -31.70 37.24 2.45
C LEU A 948 -31.80 36.27 3.63
N LEU A 949 -31.38 35.03 3.41
CA LEU A 949 -31.30 34.01 4.47
C LEU A 949 -30.02 34.17 5.29
N ASP A 950 -28.93 34.55 4.62
CA ASP A 950 -27.63 34.89 5.19
C ASP A 950 -26.94 35.97 4.32
N GLN A 951 -25.64 36.23 4.53
CA GLN A 951 -24.89 37.27 3.80
C GLN A 951 -24.73 37.00 2.30
N THR A 952 -24.93 35.76 1.86
CA THR A 952 -24.69 35.29 0.48
C THR A 952 -25.91 34.61 -0.14
N THR A 953 -26.85 34.10 0.65
CA THR A 953 -27.98 33.31 0.15
C THR A 953 -29.25 34.17 0.01
N LEU A 954 -29.72 34.34 -1.22
CA LEU A 954 -31.00 34.94 -1.56
C LEU A 954 -32.07 33.85 -1.74
N SER A 955 -33.22 33.99 -1.07
CA SER A 955 -34.43 33.24 -1.40
C SER A 955 -35.39 34.18 -2.13
N ALA A 956 -35.79 33.84 -3.35
CA ALA A 956 -36.70 34.66 -4.15
C ALA A 956 -37.67 33.84 -5.00
N THR A 957 -38.92 34.30 -5.10
CA THR A 957 -39.94 33.73 -6.00
C THR A 957 -40.12 34.68 -7.18
N LEU A 958 -39.59 34.30 -8.34
CA LEU A 958 -39.79 35.02 -9.62
C LEU A 958 -40.73 34.17 -10.48
N ASP A 959 -41.78 34.76 -11.03
CA ASP A 959 -42.77 34.09 -11.91
C ASP A 959 -43.30 32.74 -11.37
N SER A 960 -43.61 32.70 -10.07
CA SER A 960 -44.06 31.50 -9.33
C SER A 960 -42.99 30.41 -9.12
N ASN A 961 -41.75 30.62 -9.55
CA ASN A 961 -40.63 29.73 -9.27
C ASN A 961 -39.85 30.24 -8.05
N ASN A 962 -39.98 29.52 -6.93
CA ASN A 962 -39.22 29.81 -5.73
C ASN A 962 -37.83 29.16 -5.82
N SER A 963 -36.79 29.97 -5.70
CA SER A 963 -35.40 29.54 -5.83
C SER A 963 -34.54 30.08 -4.71
N ARG A 964 -33.50 29.31 -4.36
CA ARG A 964 -32.40 29.77 -3.50
C ARG A 964 -31.17 29.95 -4.38
N THR A 965 -30.55 31.12 -4.30
CA THR A 965 -29.40 31.48 -5.12
C THR A 965 -28.28 31.98 -4.22
N THR A 966 -27.08 31.45 -4.41
CA THR A 966 -25.89 31.91 -3.68
C THR A 966 -25.24 33.02 -4.49
N ILE A 967 -25.08 34.20 -3.90
CA ILE A 967 -24.50 35.39 -4.52
C ILE A 967 -23.40 35.91 -3.61
N VAL A 968 -22.15 35.83 -4.07
CA VAL A 968 -20.98 36.27 -3.32
C VAL A 968 -20.50 37.59 -3.90
N SER A 969 -20.44 38.62 -3.05
CA SER A 969 -19.90 39.93 -3.41
C SER A 969 -18.40 39.96 -3.14
N GLN A 970 -17.60 40.11 -4.20
CA GLN A 970 -16.16 40.35 -4.17
C GLN A 970 -15.92 41.84 -4.41
N LEU A 971 -15.59 42.55 -3.34
CA LEU A 971 -15.21 43.96 -3.42
C LEU A 971 -13.82 44.11 -4.07
N PRO A 972 -13.55 45.23 -4.75
CA PRO A 972 -12.21 45.52 -5.25
C PRO A 972 -11.24 45.72 -4.08
N HIS A 973 -9.96 45.45 -4.33
CA HIS A 973 -8.93 45.60 -3.30
C HIS A 973 -8.86 47.08 -2.85
N PRO A 974 -8.79 47.39 -1.53
CA PRO A 974 -8.87 48.77 -1.03
C PRO A 974 -7.77 49.70 -1.57
N ALA A 975 -6.63 49.13 -1.98
CA ALA A 975 -5.51 49.89 -2.54
C ALA A 975 -5.68 50.25 -4.02
N ILE A 976 -6.71 49.73 -4.71
CA ILE A 976 -6.95 49.99 -6.13
C ILE A 976 -7.98 51.14 -6.25
N PRO A 977 -7.64 52.26 -6.92
CA PRO A 977 -8.58 53.33 -7.19
C PRO A 977 -9.76 52.86 -8.02
N ALA A 978 -10.90 53.57 -7.92
CA ALA A 978 -12.01 53.34 -8.83
C ALA A 978 -11.53 53.55 -10.28
N SER A 979 -11.75 52.56 -11.13
CA SER A 979 -11.33 52.58 -12.54
C SER A 979 -12.43 52.04 -13.44
N GLN A 980 -12.34 52.32 -14.74
CA GLN A 980 -13.23 51.75 -15.75
C GLN A 980 -12.93 50.27 -16.04
N SER A 981 -11.84 49.71 -15.50
CA SER A 981 -11.50 48.31 -15.67
C SER A 981 -12.46 47.39 -14.90
N PRO A 982 -13.09 46.42 -15.58
CA PRO A 982 -13.78 45.29 -14.96
C PRO A 982 -13.00 44.63 -13.82
N ALA A 983 -11.66 44.63 -13.92
CA ALA A 983 -10.79 43.94 -12.99
C ALA A 983 -10.79 44.57 -11.58
N THR A 984 -11.13 45.85 -11.50
CA THR A 984 -11.00 46.69 -10.30
C THR A 984 -12.35 47.15 -9.75
N MET A 985 -13.44 46.54 -10.20
CA MET A 985 -14.80 46.83 -9.76
C MET A 985 -15.33 45.75 -8.81
N GLU A 986 -16.44 46.04 -8.14
CA GLU A 986 -17.15 45.02 -7.37
C GLU A 986 -17.72 43.96 -8.30
N ARG A 987 -17.42 42.69 -8.01
CA ARG A 987 -17.94 41.53 -8.73
C ARG A 987 -18.97 40.80 -7.89
N LEU A 988 -20.07 40.40 -8.50
CA LEU A 988 -21.06 39.50 -7.93
C LEU A 988 -20.94 38.14 -8.61
N HIS A 989 -20.54 37.13 -7.86
CA HIS A 989 -20.51 35.74 -8.33
C HIS A 989 -21.83 35.08 -7.98
N VAL A 990 -22.67 34.88 -8.98
CA VAL A 990 -23.99 34.27 -8.87
C VAL A 990 -23.89 32.80 -9.21
N PHE A 991 -24.15 31.94 -8.22
CA PHE A 991 -24.26 30.49 -8.41
C PHE A 991 -25.73 30.11 -8.52
N SER A 992 -26.14 29.64 -9.70
CA SER A 992 -27.50 29.23 -10.00
C SER A 992 -27.48 28.04 -10.95
N GLU A 993 -28.26 26.99 -10.65
CA GLU A 993 -28.39 25.80 -11.51
C GLU A 993 -27.02 25.18 -11.90
N GLY A 994 -26.08 25.19 -10.97
CA GLY A 994 -24.72 24.67 -11.14
C GLY A 994 -23.82 25.48 -12.08
N GLN A 995 -24.24 26.67 -12.51
CA GLN A 995 -23.43 27.63 -13.25
C GLN A 995 -23.00 28.77 -12.34
N LYS A 996 -21.75 29.22 -12.49
CA LYS A 996 -21.22 30.45 -11.91
C LYS A 996 -21.25 31.53 -12.98
N VAL A 997 -22.02 32.58 -12.73
CA VAL A 997 -22.02 33.79 -13.55
C VAL A 997 -21.36 34.91 -12.76
N THR A 998 -20.32 35.51 -13.32
CA THR A 998 -19.70 36.71 -12.77
C THR A 998 -20.35 37.95 -13.38
N LEU A 999 -20.99 38.75 -12.54
CA LEU A 999 -21.55 40.05 -12.88
C LEU A 999 -20.70 41.15 -12.26
N ILE A 1000 -20.63 42.31 -12.90
CA ILE A 1000 -19.84 43.45 -12.43
C ILE A 1000 -20.78 44.60 -12.12
N LEU A 1001 -20.56 45.23 -10.96
CA LEU A 1001 -21.22 46.48 -10.60
C LEU A 1001 -20.32 47.65 -11.00
N PRO A 1002 -20.64 48.38 -12.09
CA PRO A 1002 -19.83 49.48 -12.55
C PRO A 1002 -19.72 50.58 -11.48
N SER A 1003 -18.52 51.15 -11.39
CA SER A 1003 -18.30 52.31 -10.52
C SER A 1003 -19.14 53.49 -11.02
N PRO A 1004 -19.78 54.28 -10.14
CA PRO A 1004 -20.52 55.46 -10.55
C PRO A 1004 -19.61 56.46 -11.29
N ASN A 1005 -20.13 57.11 -12.34
CA ASN A 1005 -19.38 58.09 -13.14
C ASN A 1005 -18.73 59.20 -12.31
N TRP A 1006 -19.37 59.65 -11.23
CA TRP A 1006 -18.79 60.67 -10.34
C TRP A 1006 -17.57 60.16 -9.57
N LEU A 1007 -17.51 58.86 -9.24
CA LEU A 1007 -16.38 58.26 -8.54
C LEU A 1007 -15.20 58.04 -9.51
N LEU A 1008 -15.50 57.66 -10.75
CA LEU A 1008 -14.51 57.56 -11.82
C LEU A 1008 -13.87 58.92 -12.14
N SER A 1009 -14.65 60.01 -12.10
CA SER A 1009 -14.13 61.36 -12.32
C SER A 1009 -13.12 61.86 -11.27
N LEU A 1010 -12.93 61.10 -10.18
CA LEU A 1010 -11.97 61.40 -9.12
C LEU A 1010 -10.62 60.64 -9.31
N GLY A 1011 -10.54 59.66 -10.21
CA GLY A 1011 -9.34 58.87 -10.50
C GLY A 1011 -8.79 59.17 -11.91
N GLY A 1012 -7.51 59.55 -12.02
CA GLY A 1012 -6.88 59.86 -13.31
C GLY A 1012 -6.58 58.63 -14.18
N ASP A 1013 -6.58 58.83 -15.50
CA ASP A 1013 -6.40 57.82 -16.55
C ASP A 1013 -5.06 57.05 -16.45
N LEU A 1014 -5.12 55.72 -16.25
CA LEU A 1014 -3.97 54.82 -16.25
C LEU A 1014 -4.34 53.46 -16.91
N SER A 1015 -4.29 53.37 -18.24
CA SER A 1015 -4.06 52.11 -18.95
C SER A 1015 -3.46 52.34 -20.35
N ALA A 1016 -2.27 51.81 -20.63
CA ALA A 1016 -1.60 51.86 -21.93
C ALA A 1016 -1.81 50.56 -22.76
N GLU A 1017 -1.97 50.70 -24.08
CA GLU A 1017 -1.98 49.60 -25.08
C GLU A 1017 -0.55 49.16 -25.43
N GLY A 1018 -0.28 47.84 -25.56
CA GLY A 1018 1.03 47.27 -25.97
C GLY A 1018 1.81 46.51 -24.88
N ALA A 1019 1.33 46.55 -23.63
CA ALA A 1019 1.98 45.93 -22.49
C ALA A 1019 1.74 44.40 -22.39
N LEU A 1020 2.82 43.62 -22.40
CA LEU A 1020 2.84 42.21 -22.05
C LEU A 1020 2.69 42.06 -20.53
N LYS A 1021 1.55 41.51 -20.09
CA LYS A 1021 1.19 41.35 -18.67
C LYS A 1021 1.35 39.92 -18.20
N ALA A 1022 1.59 39.74 -16.91
CA ALA A 1022 1.55 38.44 -16.26
C ALA A 1022 0.12 37.87 -16.38
N PRO A 1023 -0.09 36.73 -17.05
CA PRO A 1023 -1.43 36.17 -17.24
C PRO A 1023 -1.99 35.53 -15.97
N MET A 1024 -1.15 35.38 -14.95
CA MET A 1024 -1.44 34.74 -13.67
C MET A 1024 -0.32 35.10 -12.68
N PRO A 1025 -0.56 35.02 -11.37
CA PRO A 1025 0.52 35.25 -10.41
C PRO A 1025 1.60 34.16 -10.60
N SER A 1026 2.86 34.57 -10.68
CA SER A 1026 3.96 33.69 -11.08
C SER A 1026 5.30 34.17 -10.54
N LEU A 1027 6.27 33.25 -10.48
CA LEU A 1027 7.68 33.57 -10.33
C LEU A 1027 8.30 33.84 -11.70
N ILE A 1028 9.03 34.94 -11.87
CA ILE A 1028 9.81 35.17 -13.09
C ILE A 1028 11.05 34.27 -13.06
N VAL A 1029 11.11 33.23 -13.90
CA VAL A 1029 12.25 32.31 -13.97
C VAL A 1029 13.38 32.93 -14.78
N GLU A 1030 13.05 33.48 -15.95
CA GLU A 1030 14.02 33.92 -16.94
C GLU A 1030 13.49 35.13 -17.71
N LEU A 1031 14.33 36.14 -17.87
CA LEU A 1031 14.10 37.26 -18.78
C LEU A 1031 15.00 37.09 -20.00
N ARG A 1032 14.39 37.01 -21.19
CA ARG A 1032 15.11 36.76 -22.45
C ARG A 1032 15.36 38.02 -23.28
N VAL A 1033 14.85 39.15 -22.82
CA VAL A 1033 14.97 40.45 -23.48
C VAL A 1033 15.37 41.54 -22.48
N LYS A 1034 15.88 42.65 -22.99
CA LYS A 1034 16.21 43.87 -22.26
C LYS A 1034 15.53 45.07 -22.94
N ALA A 1035 15.41 46.17 -22.19
CA ALA A 1035 14.94 47.42 -22.78
C ALA A 1035 15.87 47.84 -23.94
N GLY A 1036 15.27 48.18 -25.08
CA GLY A 1036 15.94 48.48 -26.35
C GLY A 1036 16.11 47.29 -27.30
N ASP A 1037 15.82 46.05 -26.88
CA ASP A 1037 15.90 44.89 -27.77
C ASP A 1037 14.75 44.90 -28.79
N ARG A 1038 15.06 44.51 -30.03
CA ARG A 1038 14.06 44.29 -31.08
C ARG A 1038 13.56 42.85 -31.00
N VAL A 1039 12.24 42.67 -31.00
CA VAL A 1039 11.58 41.36 -30.88
C VAL A 1039 10.66 41.11 -32.06
N GLU A 1040 10.65 39.88 -32.55
CA GLU A 1040 9.70 39.42 -33.57
C GLU A 1040 8.43 38.85 -32.94
N LYS A 1041 7.28 38.98 -33.63
CA LYS A 1041 6.03 38.35 -33.21
C LYS A 1041 6.23 36.84 -32.97
N GLY A 1042 5.85 36.37 -31.78
CA GLY A 1042 6.01 34.98 -31.35
C GLY A 1042 7.36 34.65 -30.73
N GLN A 1043 8.32 35.58 -30.71
CA GLN A 1043 9.59 35.42 -29.99
C GLN A 1043 9.35 35.32 -28.49
N ALA A 1044 10.09 34.43 -27.81
CA ALA A 1044 10.01 34.27 -26.36
C ALA A 1044 10.63 35.46 -25.62
N VAL A 1045 9.88 36.06 -24.70
CA VAL A 1045 10.25 37.31 -24.01
C VAL A 1045 10.54 37.06 -22.53
N VAL A 1046 9.62 36.39 -21.84
CA VAL A 1046 9.72 36.08 -20.40
C VAL A 1046 9.34 34.62 -20.18
N VAL A 1047 10.08 33.92 -19.33
CA VAL A 1047 9.68 32.61 -18.80
C VAL A 1047 9.23 32.81 -17.37
N ILE A 1048 8.00 32.38 -17.10
CA ILE A 1048 7.40 32.42 -15.78
C ILE A 1048 7.18 30.99 -15.29
N GLU A 1049 7.31 30.76 -13.99
CA GLU A 1049 6.96 29.50 -13.34
C GLU A 1049 5.79 29.76 -12.40
N SER A 1050 4.79 28.91 -12.53
CA SER A 1050 3.71 28.83 -11.57
C SER A 1050 3.28 27.38 -11.44
N MET A 1051 3.16 26.91 -10.20
CA MET A 1051 2.69 25.58 -9.83
C MET A 1051 3.47 24.46 -10.53
N LYS A 1052 4.80 24.57 -10.48
CA LYS A 1052 5.78 23.65 -11.11
C LYS A 1052 5.69 23.54 -12.63
N THR A 1053 5.02 24.51 -13.28
CA THR A 1053 4.90 24.58 -14.74
C THR A 1053 5.55 25.86 -15.23
N GLU A 1054 6.53 25.73 -16.13
CA GLU A 1054 7.09 26.85 -16.86
C GLU A 1054 6.18 27.24 -18.03
N THR A 1055 5.82 28.51 -18.11
CA THR A 1055 5.11 29.11 -19.24
C THR A 1055 6.00 30.14 -19.90
N VAL A 1056 6.12 30.06 -21.22
CA VAL A 1056 6.91 31.01 -22.01
C VAL A 1056 5.96 32.05 -22.58
N LEU A 1057 6.05 33.29 -22.09
CA LEU A 1057 5.36 34.43 -22.67
C LEU A 1057 6.09 34.91 -23.92
N ARG A 1058 5.33 35.18 -24.96
CA ARG A 1058 5.84 35.52 -26.30
C ARG A 1058 5.33 36.89 -26.72
N ALA A 1059 6.11 37.58 -27.56
CA ALA A 1059 5.73 38.89 -28.07
C ALA A 1059 4.48 38.77 -28.99
N ASP A 1060 3.47 39.58 -28.74
CA ASP A 1060 2.22 39.56 -29.52
C ASP A 1060 2.33 40.31 -30.86
N ALA A 1061 3.34 41.17 -30.99
CA ALA A 1061 3.68 41.93 -32.19
C ALA A 1061 5.21 42.06 -32.35
N THR A 1062 5.65 42.35 -33.58
CA THR A 1062 7.04 42.74 -33.86
C THR A 1062 7.23 44.20 -33.43
N GLY A 1063 8.32 44.50 -32.72
CA GLY A 1063 8.53 45.85 -32.19
C GLY A 1063 9.79 45.98 -31.33
N THR A 1064 9.90 47.11 -30.64
CA THR A 1064 11.04 47.40 -29.74
C THR A 1064 10.58 47.36 -28.28
N VAL A 1065 11.33 46.66 -27.44
CA VAL A 1065 11.04 46.58 -26.00
C VAL A 1065 11.33 47.94 -25.35
N LYS A 1066 10.29 48.63 -24.90
CA LYS A 1066 10.40 49.97 -24.31
C LYS A 1066 10.83 49.92 -22.85
N SER A 1067 10.25 49.01 -22.08
CA SER A 1067 10.64 48.78 -20.68
C SER A 1067 10.41 47.34 -20.25
N VAL A 1068 11.27 46.87 -19.34
CA VAL A 1068 11.11 45.60 -18.63
C VAL A 1068 10.86 45.93 -17.16
N ASN A 1069 9.67 45.61 -16.68
CA ASN A 1069 9.10 46.03 -15.39
C ASN A 1069 9.13 44.91 -14.33
N CYS A 1070 9.94 43.88 -14.56
CA CYS A 1070 10.15 42.75 -13.65
C CYS A 1070 11.61 42.26 -13.68
N LYS A 1071 11.99 41.40 -12.73
CA LYS A 1071 13.32 40.79 -12.59
C LYS A 1071 13.24 39.27 -12.43
N ALA A 1072 14.26 38.54 -12.87
CA ALA A 1072 14.35 37.10 -12.59
C ALA A 1072 14.42 36.86 -11.06
N GLY A 1073 13.65 35.87 -10.60
CA GLY A 1073 13.42 35.58 -9.18
C GLY A 1073 12.31 36.41 -8.52
N GLU A 1074 11.68 37.35 -9.24
CA GLU A 1074 10.59 38.19 -8.70
C GLU A 1074 9.24 37.48 -8.76
N MET A 1075 8.43 37.63 -7.71
CA MET A 1075 7.03 37.22 -7.69
C MET A 1075 6.15 38.35 -8.22
N VAL A 1076 5.32 38.06 -9.22
CA VAL A 1076 4.41 39.02 -9.85
C VAL A 1076 2.96 38.55 -9.72
N GLU A 1077 2.03 39.51 -9.60
CA GLU A 1077 0.58 39.26 -9.57
C GLU A 1077 -0.02 39.18 -10.98
N GLU A 1078 -1.22 38.61 -11.11
CA GLU A 1078 -1.97 38.63 -12.36
C GLU A 1078 -2.21 40.08 -12.84
N GLY A 1079 -2.07 40.30 -14.16
CA GLY A 1079 -2.28 41.60 -14.77
C GLY A 1079 -1.12 42.58 -14.58
N ARG A 1080 -0.10 42.23 -13.76
CA ARG A 1080 1.12 43.04 -13.63
C ARG A 1080 1.80 43.16 -14.99
N GLU A 1081 2.06 44.39 -15.40
CA GLU A 1081 2.87 44.65 -16.60
C GLU A 1081 4.30 44.15 -16.40
N LEU A 1082 4.76 43.29 -17.32
CA LEU A 1082 6.08 42.69 -17.30
C LEU A 1082 7.00 43.35 -18.32
N VAL A 1083 6.54 43.50 -19.55
CA VAL A 1083 7.32 44.07 -20.65
C VAL A 1083 6.42 44.96 -21.50
N ASP A 1084 6.81 46.21 -21.70
CA ASP A 1084 6.14 47.11 -22.64
C ASP A 1084 6.81 47.00 -24.01
N ILE A 1085 6.04 46.67 -25.04
CA ILE A 1085 6.54 46.54 -26.41
C ILE A 1085 5.87 47.61 -27.26
N GLU A 1086 6.69 48.52 -27.77
CA GLU A 1086 6.26 49.47 -28.80
C GLU A 1086 6.23 48.72 -30.13
N ALA A 1087 5.02 48.37 -30.58
CA ALA A 1087 4.83 47.71 -31.85
C ALA A 1087 5.27 48.65 -32.99
N ASP A 1088 5.94 48.10 -34.00
CA ASP A 1088 6.15 48.83 -35.24
C ASP A 1088 4.75 49.14 -35.85
N GLU A 1089 4.52 50.37 -36.33
CA GLU A 1089 3.27 50.70 -37.03
C GLU A 1089 3.06 49.75 -38.22
N PRO A 1090 1.81 49.32 -38.50
CA PRO A 1090 1.49 48.27 -39.46
C PRO A 1090 1.90 48.55 -40.91
#